data_AF-A0A255EKU8-F1
#
_entry.id   AF-A0A255EKU8-F1
#
_cell.length_a   1.000
_cell.length_b   1.000
_cell.length_c   1.000
_cell.angle_alpha   90.00
_cell.angle_beta   90.00
_cell.angle_gamma   90.00
#
_symmetry.space_group_name_H-M   'P 1'
#
loop_
_entity.id
_entity.type
_entity.pdbx_description
1 polymer ?
#
loop_
_entity_poly.entity_id
_entity_poly.type
_entity_poly.pdbx_seq_one_letter_code
_entity_poly.pdbx_strand_id
1 'polypeptide(L)'
;MSEPASRSHDVNQDPWAWVDERDDDSSVDLSHHHVSAVIVTRNGAAWLGDLLDSLVGLDHQPDRVIAVDTGSRDDSVELLRTHPVVSTVIEMPDAPGFGIAVERALAADAEALASDPAQARTDPDRQEWVWTLHDDARVEPASLTELLSAAAADPQVAAVGPALRRPRRAGEAAQLSELGVTIAETGRRELSLEPGEIDQGQHQPAEVLGVSTCGMLVDRQILTEVGFTETVPLFRDGVDFGWRVNLTGRTVKTCPEAKITHRQVGRAGLREDAPWLQGRTPASVDAELGMRVIAGHRGGARTVLTTVLLVLAGCLRSLGFLLGKAPGRARDEFRAVGGFLRHGSVVRDLRAKVGRLSPDRETSQRADAMVPGWWSSVARAVEGVAGALVGRYRDYEDRASLDELTGDDFAGPRRVQTQRSRTWVGVLIAVLATLIASRQFFGTGELSGPRLLTPPQGFVSTLADMFASGGGLAGAPWVSALGLSSLVTLGQPDWLVTVMILGAVPIGLWAARMALRQLIPGNRLRWIVSVAYALVPVLIGIGTRGIWDLAVWVLGLPLAVAAGVRLVTAHDSLPTERWRGAALSALALLLLGTITPTAVAAYAVVVVVAGLLYRSGWRTWVGLLVAIGAWAVLVSPWWPTLAQYPGRLVTGTDPVLASLTAQDPWQLLFGQTDVVGQAPLWLNAIAAGGILVLALVGLFLRADRGQVIGLVVMVFGLGLAAALSQLVVIVPAGQVRPAVETWLLLGYAAALVVAGRGWQGLVASLTRRNLGGAHVLTVIGGLIAAVVLVLGSGWWLLGGTGTPLERSEDAVPAYLRGAEAQGLATLTIDARAGQPTWNLQDNTSGQLGSSERNAPFGTDVEGRELAESVVLRLLNGVADDQLAADLHQLGVGHVRLLGGDAELQARVENAPGLGSGASLQDATTWLVLDAQPRTGAAPLTVGHIWWGVGLLVGLAVVLVAAAPGVRRLEARDPALYARRVAVSDVMVSGEESA
;
A
#
# COMPACT_ATOMS: atom_id res chain seq x y z
N MET A 1 -50.69 26.08 -61.51
CA MET A 1 -50.80 25.93 -60.04
C MET A 1 -51.01 24.45 -59.77
N SER A 2 -50.25 23.69 -58.99
CA SER A 2 -48.92 23.81 -58.36
C SER A 2 -48.86 22.60 -57.40
N GLU A 3 -47.86 21.72 -57.60
CA GLU A 3 -47.19 20.83 -56.62
C GLU A 3 -47.94 19.77 -55.75
N PRO A 4 -47.24 18.74 -55.21
CA PRO A 4 -45.94 18.18 -55.62
C PRO A 4 -45.93 16.64 -55.78
N ALA A 5 -44.98 16.16 -56.57
CA ALA A 5 -44.65 14.74 -56.76
C ALA A 5 -43.79 14.21 -55.60
N SER A 6 -44.11 13.00 -55.16
CA SER A 6 -43.39 12.22 -54.15
C SER A 6 -41.96 11.92 -54.58
N ARG A 7 -40.98 12.45 -53.85
CA ARG A 7 -39.60 11.92 -53.85
C ARG A 7 -39.58 10.64 -53.02
N SER A 8 -39.42 9.50 -53.67
CA SER A 8 -38.97 8.27 -53.02
C SER A 8 -37.52 8.48 -52.57
N HIS A 9 -37.31 8.60 -51.26
CA HIS A 9 -35.98 8.46 -50.68
C HIS A 9 -35.54 7.01 -50.82
N ASP A 10 -34.48 6.80 -51.58
CA ASP A 10 -33.73 5.55 -51.62
C ASP A 10 -33.03 5.39 -50.26
N VAL A 11 -33.61 4.58 -49.38
CA VAL A 11 -33.04 4.23 -48.07
C VAL A 11 -32.19 2.98 -48.27
N ASN A 12 -31.02 3.15 -48.88
CA ASN A 12 -29.96 2.13 -48.86
C ASN A 12 -28.57 2.72 -49.10
N GLN A 13 -28.24 3.84 -48.47
CA GLN A 13 -26.85 4.24 -48.28
C GLN A 13 -26.48 3.84 -46.86
N ASP A 14 -25.65 2.80 -46.74
CA ASP A 14 -25.00 2.48 -45.48
C ASP A 14 -24.23 3.74 -45.03
N PRO A 15 -24.58 4.37 -43.90
CA PRO A 15 -23.93 5.58 -43.42
C PRO A 15 -22.46 5.36 -43.05
N TRP A 16 -21.94 4.14 -43.17
CA TRP A 16 -20.55 3.75 -42.98
C TRP A 16 -19.84 3.31 -44.26
N ALA A 17 -20.45 3.43 -45.44
CA ALA A 17 -19.80 3.05 -46.71
C ALA A 17 -18.47 3.79 -46.95
N TRP A 18 -18.33 5.01 -46.42
CA TRP A 18 -17.08 5.79 -46.44
C TRP A 18 -15.95 5.20 -45.55
N VAL A 19 -16.26 4.28 -44.63
CA VAL A 19 -15.27 3.54 -43.83
C VAL A 19 -14.63 2.42 -44.65
N ASP A 20 -15.37 1.87 -45.61
CA ASP A 20 -14.90 0.84 -46.55
C ASP A 20 -14.36 1.43 -47.87
N GLU A 21 -14.58 2.74 -48.13
CA GLU A 21 -13.83 3.50 -49.13
C GLU A 21 -12.38 3.67 -48.65
N ARG A 22 -11.57 2.63 -48.86
CA ARG A 22 -10.13 2.84 -49.03
C ARG A 22 -9.97 3.78 -50.21
N ASP A 23 -9.30 4.91 -50.01
CA ASP A 23 -8.79 5.71 -51.12
C ASP A 23 -8.00 4.76 -52.03
N ASP A 24 -8.57 4.41 -53.18
CA ASP A 24 -7.97 3.56 -54.21
C ASP A 24 -6.90 4.37 -54.99
N ASP A 25 -6.19 5.26 -54.30
CA ASP A 25 -5.31 6.25 -54.88
C ASP A 25 -3.84 5.89 -54.66
N SER A 26 -3.17 5.62 -55.78
CA SER A 26 -1.77 5.24 -55.98
C SER A 26 -1.37 3.83 -55.51
N SER A 27 -1.41 2.85 -56.42
CA SER A 27 -0.50 1.71 -56.32
C SER A 27 0.93 2.25 -56.30
N VAL A 28 1.55 2.30 -55.11
CA VAL A 28 2.94 2.72 -54.96
C VAL A 28 3.79 1.80 -55.82
N ASP A 29 4.55 2.36 -56.76
CA ASP A 29 5.43 1.58 -57.61
C ASP A 29 6.62 1.08 -56.79
N LEU A 30 6.56 -0.19 -56.41
CA LEU A 30 7.61 -0.85 -55.61
C LEU A 30 8.70 -1.48 -56.48
N SER A 31 8.64 -1.37 -57.81
CA SER A 31 9.55 -2.09 -58.73
C SER A 31 11.02 -1.66 -58.64
N HIS A 32 11.29 -0.44 -58.13
CA HIS A 32 12.64 0.09 -57.92
C HIS A 32 13.22 -0.24 -56.53
N HIS A 33 12.45 -0.89 -55.66
CA HIS A 33 12.86 -1.25 -54.30
C HIS A 33 13.39 -2.67 -54.28
N HIS A 34 14.66 -2.85 -53.89
CA HIS A 34 15.28 -4.16 -53.75
C HIS A 34 15.54 -4.47 -52.27
N VAL A 35 15.08 -5.63 -51.80
CA VAL A 35 15.08 -6.02 -50.38
C VAL A 35 15.96 -7.24 -50.13
N SER A 36 17.00 -7.06 -49.30
CA SER A 36 17.75 -8.16 -48.70
C SER A 36 17.20 -8.45 -47.29
N ALA A 37 16.46 -9.55 -47.13
CA ALA A 37 15.99 -10.02 -45.83
C ALA A 37 17.13 -10.75 -45.08
N VAL A 38 17.39 -10.36 -43.83
CA VAL A 38 18.43 -10.94 -42.99
C VAL A 38 17.81 -11.58 -41.76
N ILE A 39 17.93 -12.90 -41.64
CA ILE A 39 17.42 -13.68 -40.50
C ILE A 39 18.60 -14.02 -39.58
N VAL A 40 18.55 -13.62 -38.32
CA VAL A 40 19.57 -13.99 -37.32
C VAL A 40 19.01 -15.06 -36.40
N THR A 41 19.67 -16.22 -36.35
CA THR A 41 19.18 -17.41 -35.64
C THR A 41 20.13 -17.87 -34.55
N ARG A 42 19.56 -18.31 -33.42
CA ARG A 42 20.32 -19.04 -32.38
C ARG A 42 19.43 -19.95 -31.55
N ASN A 43 19.67 -21.26 -31.63
CA ASN A 43 18.87 -22.27 -30.94
C ASN A 43 17.36 -22.00 -31.15
N GLY A 44 16.98 -21.86 -32.41
CA GLY A 44 15.69 -21.41 -32.87
C GLY A 44 14.78 -22.53 -33.40
N ALA A 45 15.18 -23.80 -33.34
CA ALA A 45 14.51 -24.88 -34.08
C ALA A 45 13.01 -24.99 -33.77
N ALA A 46 12.59 -24.67 -32.54
CA ALA A 46 11.19 -24.72 -32.10
C ALA A 46 10.29 -23.62 -32.69
N TRP A 47 10.86 -22.55 -33.26
CA TRP A 47 10.11 -21.36 -33.69
C TRP A 47 10.40 -20.98 -35.16
N LEU A 48 11.58 -21.33 -35.65
CA LEU A 48 12.10 -20.90 -36.94
C LEU A 48 11.25 -21.36 -38.12
N GLY A 49 10.62 -22.54 -38.02
CA GLY A 49 9.71 -23.04 -39.05
C GLY A 49 8.56 -22.07 -39.33
N ASP A 50 7.93 -21.52 -38.29
CA ASP A 50 6.83 -20.56 -38.44
C ASP A 50 7.26 -19.28 -39.19
N LEU A 51 8.50 -18.82 -38.96
CA LEU A 51 9.06 -17.69 -39.68
C LEU A 51 9.22 -18.02 -41.15
N LEU A 52 9.93 -19.12 -41.44
CA LEU A 52 10.28 -19.52 -42.80
C LEU A 52 9.03 -19.79 -43.66
N ASP A 53 8.04 -20.48 -43.10
CA ASP A 53 6.75 -20.72 -43.75
C ASP A 53 6.00 -19.41 -44.02
N SER A 54 6.04 -18.46 -43.08
CA SER A 54 5.38 -17.16 -43.25
C SER A 54 6.03 -16.27 -44.33
N LEU A 55 7.33 -16.42 -44.57
CA LEU A 55 8.02 -15.70 -45.66
C LEU A 55 7.56 -16.18 -47.05
N VAL A 56 7.27 -17.47 -47.21
CA VAL A 56 6.74 -18.02 -48.47
C VAL A 56 5.37 -17.43 -48.79
N GLY A 57 4.59 -17.05 -47.78
CA GLY A 57 3.25 -16.49 -47.93
C GLY A 57 3.18 -14.97 -48.11
N LEU A 58 4.31 -14.27 -48.30
CA LEU A 58 4.31 -12.82 -48.48
C LEU A 58 3.75 -12.39 -49.84
N ASP A 59 3.00 -11.28 -49.85
CA ASP A 59 2.44 -10.67 -51.06
C ASP A 59 3.55 -10.05 -51.93
N HIS A 60 4.57 -9.50 -51.30
CA HIS A 60 5.82 -9.05 -51.94
C HIS A 60 6.98 -9.87 -51.38
N GLN A 61 7.70 -10.57 -52.26
CA GLN A 61 8.82 -11.43 -51.87
C GLN A 61 10.12 -10.61 -51.76
N PRO A 62 10.96 -10.82 -50.72
CA PRO A 62 12.28 -10.23 -50.70
C PRO A 62 13.16 -10.82 -51.83
N ASP A 63 13.98 -9.99 -52.46
CA ASP A 63 14.85 -10.43 -53.56
C ASP A 63 15.90 -11.46 -53.11
N ARG A 64 16.38 -11.33 -51.86
CA ARG A 64 17.29 -12.29 -51.24
C ARG A 64 16.94 -12.51 -49.78
N VAL A 65 17.09 -13.75 -49.32
CA VAL A 65 16.98 -14.12 -47.91
C VAL A 65 18.30 -14.72 -47.44
N ILE A 66 18.95 -14.03 -46.51
CA ILE A 66 20.25 -14.41 -45.96
C ILE A 66 20.05 -14.77 -44.50
N ALA A 67 20.32 -16.03 -44.15
CA ALA A 67 20.24 -16.50 -42.78
C ALA A 67 21.64 -16.57 -42.16
N VAL A 68 21.80 -16.01 -40.96
CA VAL A 68 23.02 -16.05 -40.17
C VAL A 68 22.77 -16.84 -38.89
N ASP A 69 23.42 -17.98 -38.77
CA ASP A 69 23.44 -18.77 -37.55
C ASP A 69 24.56 -18.30 -36.62
N THR A 70 24.22 -17.98 -35.37
CA THR A 70 25.17 -17.45 -34.37
C THR A 70 25.60 -18.52 -33.34
N GLY A 71 25.84 -19.73 -33.83
CA GLY A 71 26.34 -20.86 -33.05
C GLY A 71 25.21 -21.66 -32.40
N SER A 72 24.22 -22.06 -33.21
CA SER A 72 23.17 -22.98 -32.78
C SER A 72 23.72 -24.37 -32.47
N ARG A 73 23.04 -25.07 -31.56
CA ARG A 73 23.36 -26.44 -31.12
C ARG A 73 22.19 -27.41 -31.31
N ASP A 74 21.09 -26.91 -31.86
CA ASP A 74 19.89 -27.66 -32.24
C ASP A 74 19.78 -27.72 -33.79
N ASP A 75 18.65 -28.22 -34.28
CA ASP A 75 18.42 -28.45 -35.71
C ASP A 75 18.21 -27.16 -36.54
N SER A 76 18.45 -25.98 -35.96
CA SER A 76 18.24 -24.68 -36.63
C SER A 76 19.00 -24.55 -37.95
N VAL A 77 20.27 -24.97 -37.99
CA VAL A 77 21.12 -24.87 -39.18
C VAL A 77 20.61 -25.79 -40.30
N GLU A 78 20.11 -26.98 -39.94
CA GLU A 78 19.54 -27.92 -40.90
C GLU A 78 18.24 -27.39 -41.50
N LEU A 79 17.36 -26.81 -40.66
CA LEU A 79 16.14 -26.14 -41.11
C LEU A 79 16.45 -24.99 -42.08
N LEU A 80 17.45 -24.15 -41.78
CA LEU A 80 17.85 -23.05 -42.68
C LEU A 80 18.37 -23.53 -44.03
N ARG A 81 19.15 -24.63 -44.06
CA ARG A 81 19.75 -25.16 -45.29
C ARG A 81 18.75 -25.88 -46.18
N THR A 82 17.71 -26.47 -45.59
CA THR A 82 16.71 -27.27 -46.31
C THR A 82 15.53 -26.45 -46.82
N HIS A 83 15.26 -25.29 -46.22
CA HIS A 83 14.09 -24.49 -46.57
C HIS A 83 14.29 -23.68 -47.87
N PRO A 84 13.35 -23.74 -48.84
CA PRO A 84 13.53 -23.16 -50.18
C PRO A 84 13.59 -21.63 -50.20
N VAL A 85 13.03 -20.96 -49.20
CA VAL A 85 13.03 -19.48 -49.13
C VAL A 85 14.41 -18.90 -48.83
N VAL A 86 15.33 -19.69 -48.26
CA VAL A 86 16.65 -19.20 -47.81
C VAL A 86 17.65 -19.28 -48.96
N SER A 87 18.18 -18.14 -49.38
CA SER A 87 19.14 -18.05 -50.48
C SER A 87 20.57 -18.37 -50.04
N THR A 88 20.94 -18.00 -48.81
CA THR A 88 22.31 -18.16 -48.30
C THR A 88 22.29 -18.38 -46.80
N VAL A 89 23.07 -19.36 -46.32
CA VAL A 89 23.26 -19.64 -44.90
C VAL A 89 24.71 -19.36 -44.52
N ILE A 90 24.91 -18.55 -43.48
CA ILE A 90 26.22 -18.17 -42.94
C ILE A 90 26.30 -18.64 -41.49
N GLU A 91 27.31 -19.43 -41.16
CA GLU A 91 27.55 -19.88 -39.79
C GLU A 91 28.64 -19.04 -39.11
N MET A 92 28.34 -18.54 -37.92
CA MET A 92 29.20 -17.71 -37.09
C MET A 92 29.28 -18.28 -35.66
N PRO A 93 30.17 -19.26 -35.42
CA PRO A 93 30.23 -19.98 -34.14
C PRO A 93 30.62 -19.12 -32.93
N ASP A 94 31.28 -17.98 -33.15
CA ASP A 94 31.81 -17.10 -32.08
C ASP A 94 30.80 -16.08 -31.54
N ALA A 95 29.51 -16.19 -31.91
CA ALA A 95 28.37 -15.45 -31.35
C ALA A 95 28.55 -13.93 -31.22
N PRO A 96 28.87 -13.21 -32.32
CA PRO A 96 28.91 -11.77 -32.26
C PRO A 96 27.45 -11.25 -32.25
N GLY A 97 27.14 -10.21 -31.47
CA GLY A 97 25.76 -9.74 -31.24
C GLY A 97 24.94 -9.49 -32.52
N PHE A 98 23.62 -9.28 -32.40
CA PHE A 98 22.69 -9.21 -33.53
C PHE A 98 23.20 -8.32 -34.68
N GLY A 99 23.70 -7.13 -34.34
CA GLY A 99 24.24 -6.19 -35.31
C GLY A 99 25.43 -6.71 -36.12
N ILE A 100 26.34 -7.45 -35.50
CA ILE A 100 27.52 -8.01 -36.18
C ILE A 100 27.10 -9.14 -37.13
N ALA A 101 26.09 -9.92 -36.76
CA ALA A 101 25.52 -10.93 -37.65
C ALA A 101 24.92 -10.28 -38.91
N VAL A 102 24.20 -9.15 -38.75
CA VAL A 102 23.68 -8.36 -39.87
C VAL A 102 24.83 -7.81 -40.73
N GLU A 103 25.86 -7.21 -40.14
CA GLU A 103 27.03 -6.71 -40.89
C GLU A 103 27.72 -7.81 -41.69
N ARG A 104 27.86 -9.03 -41.14
CA ARG A 104 28.42 -10.17 -41.86
C ARG A 104 27.53 -10.61 -43.02
N ALA A 105 26.21 -10.61 -42.84
CA ALA A 105 25.26 -10.91 -43.91
C ALA A 105 25.41 -9.93 -45.08
N LEU A 106 25.50 -8.63 -44.78
CA LEU A 106 25.64 -7.58 -45.79
C LEU A 106 26.97 -7.65 -46.53
N ALA A 107 28.06 -7.98 -45.84
CA ALA A 107 29.36 -8.20 -46.46
C ALA A 107 29.32 -9.38 -47.44
N ALA A 108 28.72 -10.51 -47.04
CA ALA A 108 28.55 -11.67 -47.91
C ALA A 108 27.61 -11.39 -49.09
N ASP A 109 26.55 -10.61 -48.87
CA ASP A 109 25.64 -10.14 -49.92
C ASP A 109 26.38 -9.32 -50.98
N ALA A 110 27.21 -8.37 -50.55
CA ALA A 110 28.02 -7.53 -51.43
C ALA A 110 29.07 -8.34 -52.21
N GLU A 111 29.74 -9.31 -51.57
CA GLU A 111 30.68 -10.24 -52.23
C GLU A 111 29.99 -11.09 -53.32
N ALA A 112 28.77 -11.56 -53.05
CA ALA A 112 27.96 -12.31 -54.00
C ALA A 112 27.50 -11.45 -55.18
N LEU A 113 27.06 -10.21 -54.93
CA LEU A 113 26.67 -9.28 -56.00
C LEU A 113 27.86 -8.87 -56.87
N ALA A 114 29.05 -8.72 -56.29
CA ALA A 114 30.27 -8.40 -57.03
C ALA A 114 30.77 -9.54 -57.93
N SER A 115 30.37 -10.79 -57.65
CA SER A 115 30.82 -11.97 -58.40
C SER A 115 29.88 -12.37 -59.54
N ASP A 116 28.70 -11.76 -59.67
CA ASP A 116 27.75 -11.96 -60.79
C ASP A 116 27.53 -10.66 -61.61
N PRO A 117 28.17 -10.51 -62.78
CA PRO A 117 28.04 -9.32 -63.63
C PRO A 117 26.62 -9.07 -64.17
N ALA A 118 25.74 -10.08 -64.19
CA ALA A 118 24.35 -9.92 -64.65
C ALA A 118 23.48 -9.24 -63.58
N GLN A 119 23.80 -9.44 -62.29
CA GLN A 119 23.14 -8.82 -61.14
C GLN A 119 23.78 -7.48 -60.74
N ALA A 120 25.04 -7.24 -61.12
CA ALA A 120 25.77 -5.98 -60.88
C ALA A 120 25.34 -4.80 -61.77
N ARG A 121 24.36 -4.96 -62.66
CA ARG A 121 23.72 -3.84 -63.38
C ARG A 121 22.88 -3.04 -62.39
N THR A 122 23.50 -2.08 -61.72
CA THR A 122 22.82 -1.09 -60.91
C THR A 122 22.04 -0.14 -61.82
N ASP A 123 20.72 -0.27 -61.80
CA ASP A 123 19.84 0.83 -62.17
C ASP A 123 20.17 2.02 -61.24
N PRO A 124 20.58 3.19 -61.75
CA PRO A 124 20.92 4.35 -60.92
C PRO A 124 19.77 4.83 -60.03
N ASP A 125 18.52 4.43 -60.32
CA ASP A 125 17.33 4.76 -59.55
C ASP A 125 16.93 3.66 -58.54
N ARG A 126 17.73 2.59 -58.40
CA ARG A 126 17.45 1.46 -57.48
C ARG A 126 17.68 1.85 -56.02
N GLN A 127 16.66 1.62 -55.19
CA GLN A 127 16.76 1.80 -53.74
C GLN A 127 16.93 0.46 -53.03
N GLU A 128 18.01 0.32 -52.24
CA GLU A 128 18.34 -0.93 -51.54
C GLU A 128 17.93 -0.88 -50.08
N TRP A 129 17.14 -1.87 -49.67
CA TRP A 129 16.61 -2.02 -48.34
C TRP A 129 17.10 -3.31 -47.69
N VAL A 130 17.29 -3.27 -46.37
CA VAL A 130 17.62 -4.42 -45.55
C VAL A 130 16.47 -4.66 -44.59
N TRP A 131 15.89 -5.85 -44.62
CA TRP A 131 14.79 -6.23 -43.73
C TRP A 131 15.27 -7.22 -42.69
N THR A 132 15.37 -6.80 -41.42
CA THR A 132 15.96 -7.62 -40.37
C THR A 132 14.91 -8.43 -39.62
N LEU A 133 15.12 -9.73 -39.45
CA LEU A 133 14.16 -10.66 -38.84
C LEU A 133 14.80 -11.48 -37.72
N HIS A 134 14.02 -11.73 -36.67
CA HIS A 134 14.40 -12.63 -35.58
C HIS A 134 13.79 -14.01 -35.86
N ASP A 135 14.49 -15.06 -35.43
CA ASP A 135 14.08 -16.46 -35.60
C ASP A 135 12.80 -16.88 -34.84
N ASP A 136 12.30 -16.03 -33.94
CA ASP A 136 11.09 -16.23 -33.14
C ASP A 136 9.92 -15.32 -33.56
N ALA A 137 9.94 -14.88 -34.82
CA ALA A 137 8.90 -14.07 -35.45
C ALA A 137 8.03 -14.89 -36.41
N ARG A 138 6.83 -14.38 -36.70
CA ARG A 138 5.95 -14.83 -37.78
C ARG A 138 5.36 -13.62 -38.47
N VAL A 139 5.54 -13.50 -39.78
CA VAL A 139 5.13 -12.34 -40.55
C VAL A 139 3.73 -12.53 -41.15
N GLU A 140 2.96 -11.45 -41.28
CA GLU A 140 1.70 -11.45 -42.03
C GLU A 140 1.97 -11.17 -43.53
N PRO A 141 1.11 -11.65 -44.46
CA PRO A 141 1.37 -11.57 -45.91
C PRO A 141 1.70 -10.17 -46.45
N ALA A 142 0.98 -9.15 -45.98
CA ALA A 142 1.12 -7.77 -46.45
C ALA A 142 2.30 -7.01 -45.80
N SER A 143 2.96 -7.57 -44.78
CA SER A 143 3.86 -6.79 -43.91
C SER A 143 5.04 -6.15 -44.63
N LEU A 144 5.66 -6.83 -45.60
CA LEU A 144 6.77 -6.23 -46.36
C LEU A 144 6.27 -5.13 -47.30
N THR A 145 5.13 -5.35 -47.96
CA THR A 145 4.47 -4.37 -48.85
C THR A 145 4.15 -3.08 -48.10
N GLU A 146 3.58 -3.18 -46.90
CA GLU A 146 3.23 -2.01 -46.08
C GLU A 146 4.48 -1.25 -45.59
N LEU A 147 5.53 -1.97 -45.17
CA LEU A 147 6.80 -1.34 -44.79
C LEU A 147 7.45 -0.57 -45.95
N LEU A 148 7.45 -1.16 -47.15
CA LEU A 148 7.97 -0.53 -48.36
C LEU A 148 7.13 0.68 -48.77
N SER A 149 5.81 0.56 -48.70
CA SER A 149 4.89 1.67 -49.01
C SER A 149 5.09 2.84 -48.05
N ALA A 150 5.25 2.55 -46.76
CA ALA A 150 5.54 3.57 -45.74
C ALA A 150 6.91 4.25 -45.95
N ALA A 151 7.90 3.52 -46.45
CA ALA A 151 9.22 4.06 -46.78
C ALA A 151 9.21 4.90 -48.07
N ALA A 152 8.49 4.45 -49.10
CA ALA A 152 8.34 5.17 -50.37
C ALA A 152 7.56 6.48 -50.22
N ALA A 153 6.65 6.56 -49.24
CA ALA A 153 5.84 7.75 -48.99
C ALA A 153 6.65 8.96 -48.46
N ASP A 154 7.84 8.74 -47.87
CA ASP A 154 8.66 9.81 -47.30
C ASP A 154 10.17 9.55 -47.49
N PRO A 155 10.85 10.27 -48.39
CA PRO A 155 12.28 10.13 -48.63
C PRO A 155 13.19 10.42 -47.43
N GLN A 156 12.68 11.05 -46.36
CA GLN A 156 13.46 11.28 -45.12
C GLN A 156 13.55 10.03 -44.24
N VAL A 157 12.66 9.06 -44.44
CA VAL A 157 12.59 7.84 -43.65
C VAL A 157 13.77 6.94 -44.00
N ALA A 158 14.61 6.68 -43.00
CA ALA A 158 15.73 5.76 -43.13
C ALA A 158 15.42 4.37 -42.55
N ALA A 159 14.48 4.28 -41.60
CA ALA A 159 14.06 3.01 -41.04
C ALA A 159 12.57 3.01 -40.67
N VAL A 160 11.90 1.89 -40.96
CA VAL A 160 10.48 1.65 -40.64
C VAL A 160 10.35 0.40 -39.78
N GLY A 161 9.55 0.49 -38.71
CA GLY A 161 9.25 -0.62 -37.81
C GLY A 161 7.78 -1.04 -37.82
N PRO A 162 7.48 -2.35 -37.82
CA PRO A 162 6.12 -2.87 -37.83
C PRO A 162 5.45 -2.84 -36.44
N ALA A 163 4.14 -3.06 -36.43
CA ALA A 163 3.39 -3.43 -35.24
C ALA A 163 3.73 -4.88 -34.82
N LEU A 164 4.38 -5.04 -33.68
CA LEU A 164 4.70 -6.35 -33.13
C LEU A 164 3.60 -6.85 -32.21
N ARG A 165 3.03 -8.01 -32.52
CA ARG A 165 1.96 -8.67 -31.75
C ARG A 165 2.51 -9.78 -30.88
N ARG A 166 1.83 -10.03 -29.75
CA ARG A 166 2.08 -11.23 -28.94
C ARG A 166 1.51 -12.48 -29.62
N PRO A 167 2.11 -13.66 -29.41
CA PRO A 167 1.47 -14.92 -29.75
C PRO A 167 0.12 -15.03 -29.06
N ARG A 168 -0.91 -15.50 -29.77
CA ARG A 168 -2.27 -15.61 -29.25
C ARG A 168 -2.77 -17.04 -29.35
N ARG A 169 -3.66 -17.44 -28.44
CA ARG A 169 -4.44 -18.67 -28.62
C ARG A 169 -5.62 -18.43 -29.55
N ALA A 170 -6.15 -19.50 -30.13
CA ALA A 170 -7.39 -19.43 -30.89
C ALA A 170 -8.51 -18.82 -30.02
N GLY A 171 -9.23 -17.83 -30.55
CA GLY A 171 -10.27 -17.10 -29.84
C GLY A 171 -9.81 -15.89 -29.01
N GLU A 172 -8.50 -15.69 -28.81
CA GLU A 172 -7.99 -14.49 -28.14
C GLU A 172 -7.73 -13.35 -29.13
N ALA A 173 -8.01 -12.11 -28.71
CA ALA A 173 -7.71 -10.91 -29.47
C ALA A 173 -6.19 -10.69 -29.57
N ALA A 174 -5.71 -10.25 -30.73
CA ALA A 174 -4.30 -9.94 -30.95
C ALA A 174 -3.86 -8.76 -30.07
N GLN A 175 -2.82 -8.92 -29.26
CA GLN A 175 -2.31 -7.87 -28.38
C GLN A 175 -1.01 -7.28 -28.93
N LEU A 176 -0.91 -5.96 -28.91
CA LEU A 176 0.33 -5.26 -29.24
C LEU A 176 1.38 -5.51 -28.15
N SER A 177 2.57 -5.88 -28.59
CA SER A 177 3.76 -6.05 -27.76
C SER A 177 4.72 -4.86 -27.87
N GLU A 178 4.76 -4.23 -29.05
CA GLU A 178 5.64 -3.11 -29.39
C GLU A 178 5.15 -2.43 -30.68
N LEU A 179 5.23 -1.10 -30.72
CA LEU A 179 4.96 -0.27 -31.89
C LEU A 179 5.84 0.97 -31.76
N GLY A 180 7.08 0.85 -32.23
CA GLY A 180 8.15 1.79 -31.89
C GLY A 180 8.58 1.70 -30.42
N VAL A 181 9.76 2.22 -30.13
CA VAL A 181 10.38 2.16 -28.80
C VAL A 181 11.08 3.46 -28.51
N THR A 182 10.89 3.96 -27.29
CA THR A 182 11.74 5.00 -26.71
C THR A 182 12.39 4.52 -25.42
N ILE A 183 13.33 5.31 -24.92
CA ILE A 183 14.04 5.06 -23.67
C ILE A 183 13.93 6.30 -22.79
N ALA A 184 13.42 6.14 -21.57
CA ALA A 184 13.38 7.23 -20.61
C ALA A 184 14.80 7.56 -20.11
N GLU A 185 15.00 8.78 -19.61
CA GLU A 185 16.29 9.20 -19.02
C GLU A 185 16.79 8.31 -17.87
N THR A 186 15.93 7.48 -17.29
CA THR A 186 16.28 6.48 -16.27
C THR A 186 16.87 5.18 -16.85
N GLY A 187 17.04 5.10 -18.17
CA GLY A 187 17.48 3.89 -18.90
C GLY A 187 16.38 2.86 -19.11
N ARG A 188 15.11 3.23 -18.88
CA ARG A 188 13.98 2.30 -18.99
C ARG A 188 13.34 2.33 -20.37
N ARG A 189 13.00 1.14 -20.88
CA ARG A 189 12.23 1.02 -22.12
C ARG A 189 10.85 1.59 -21.86
N GLU A 190 10.41 2.46 -22.74
CA GLU A 190 9.07 2.99 -22.72
C GLU A 190 8.44 2.74 -24.09
N LEU A 191 7.19 2.30 -24.04
CA LEU A 191 6.35 2.08 -25.20
C LEU A 191 5.20 3.07 -25.10
N SER A 192 4.79 3.60 -26.24
CA SER A 192 3.55 4.38 -26.37
C SER A 192 2.30 3.49 -26.34
N LEU A 193 2.37 2.35 -25.64
CA LEU A 193 1.33 1.32 -25.57
C LEU A 193 0.92 1.07 -24.12
N GLU A 194 -0.36 0.79 -23.91
CA GLU A 194 -0.87 0.33 -22.64
C GLU A 194 -0.58 -1.18 -22.42
N PRO A 195 -0.35 -1.62 -21.17
CA PRO A 195 -0.09 -3.04 -20.91
C PRO A 195 -1.26 -3.96 -21.34
N GLY A 196 -1.04 -4.74 -22.40
CA GLY A 196 -2.03 -5.69 -22.92
C GLY A 196 -3.05 -5.06 -23.86
N GLU A 197 -2.72 -3.91 -24.43
CA GLU A 197 -3.49 -3.26 -25.49
C GLU A 197 -3.76 -4.20 -26.67
N ILE A 198 -5.00 -4.19 -27.16
CA ILE A 198 -5.45 -5.00 -28.29
C ILE A 198 -5.17 -4.24 -29.59
N ASP A 199 -4.69 -4.94 -30.61
CA ASP A 199 -4.53 -4.38 -31.95
C ASP A 199 -5.88 -4.34 -32.69
N GLN A 200 -6.45 -3.15 -32.81
CA GLN A 200 -7.68 -2.84 -33.52
C GLN A 200 -7.44 -1.89 -34.71
N GLY A 201 -6.18 -1.64 -35.09
CA GLY A 201 -5.84 -0.62 -36.08
C GLY A 201 -5.99 0.82 -35.57
N GLN A 202 -5.88 1.03 -34.25
CA GLN A 202 -6.11 2.33 -33.61
C GLN A 202 -4.93 3.31 -33.68
N HIS A 203 -3.76 2.87 -34.15
CA HIS A 203 -2.54 3.67 -34.19
C HIS A 203 -2.26 4.19 -35.59
N GLN A 204 -1.72 5.41 -35.68
CA GLN A 204 -1.26 6.03 -36.93
C GLN A 204 0.28 5.95 -37.03
N PRO A 205 0.85 5.94 -38.25
CA PRO A 205 2.29 6.06 -38.46
C PRO A 205 2.87 7.29 -37.77
N ALA A 206 3.92 7.10 -36.97
CA ALA A 206 4.53 8.17 -36.18
C ALA A 206 6.06 8.08 -36.18
N GLU A 207 6.72 9.21 -36.05
CA GLU A 207 8.16 9.26 -35.80
C GLU A 207 8.48 8.80 -34.39
N VAL A 208 9.51 7.98 -34.26
CA VAL A 208 9.93 7.38 -32.99
C VAL A 208 11.43 7.40 -32.84
N LEU A 209 11.91 7.31 -31.59
CA LEU A 209 13.34 7.27 -31.30
C LEU A 209 14.01 6.04 -31.93
N GLY A 210 13.34 4.89 -31.90
CA GLY A 210 13.79 3.67 -32.57
C GLY A 210 12.68 2.64 -32.67
N VAL A 211 12.98 1.54 -33.36
CA VAL A 211 12.06 0.41 -33.59
C VAL A 211 12.75 -0.89 -33.21
N SER A 212 11.97 -1.97 -33.06
CA SER A 212 12.54 -3.30 -32.85
C SER A 212 13.44 -3.70 -34.00
N THR A 213 14.54 -4.38 -33.73
CA THR A 213 15.31 -5.05 -34.79
C THR A 213 14.58 -6.27 -35.38
N CYS A 214 13.49 -6.71 -34.75
CA CYS A 214 12.58 -7.70 -35.31
C CYS A 214 11.60 -7.01 -36.27
N GLY A 215 11.78 -7.24 -37.57
CA GLY A 215 10.95 -6.71 -38.64
C GLY A 215 11.32 -5.31 -39.15
N MET A 216 12.45 -4.74 -38.72
CA MET A 216 12.88 -3.40 -39.16
C MET A 216 13.30 -3.44 -40.63
N LEU A 217 12.71 -2.55 -41.43
CA LEU A 217 13.16 -2.24 -42.79
C LEU A 217 14.03 -0.99 -42.74
N VAL A 218 15.26 -1.07 -43.22
CA VAL A 218 16.24 0.03 -43.15
C VAL A 218 16.96 0.23 -44.47
N ASP A 219 17.20 1.49 -44.83
CA ASP A 219 17.97 1.85 -46.01
C ASP A 219 19.41 1.31 -45.88
N ARG A 220 19.88 0.59 -46.91
CA ARG A 220 21.18 -0.10 -46.87
C ARG A 220 22.35 0.88 -46.71
N GLN A 221 22.26 2.07 -47.32
CA GLN A 221 23.30 3.08 -47.22
C GLN A 221 23.39 3.62 -45.79
N ILE A 222 22.25 3.94 -45.16
CA ILE A 222 22.20 4.38 -43.76
C ILE A 222 22.69 3.30 -42.81
N LEU A 223 22.30 2.04 -43.04
CA LEU A 223 22.78 0.93 -42.22
C LEU A 223 24.30 0.75 -42.33
N THR A 224 24.88 0.96 -43.52
CA THR A 224 26.34 0.88 -43.74
C THR A 224 27.09 2.06 -43.12
N GLU A 225 26.51 3.26 -43.16
CA GLU A 225 27.10 4.48 -42.59
C GLU A 225 27.05 4.48 -41.05
N VAL A 226 25.87 4.23 -40.49
CA VAL A 226 25.62 4.32 -39.04
C VAL A 226 26.03 3.02 -38.34
N GLY A 227 25.69 1.87 -38.91
CA GLY A 227 25.99 0.54 -38.38
C GLY A 227 25.36 0.23 -37.03
N PHE A 228 25.28 -1.04 -36.67
CA PHE A 228 24.97 -1.41 -35.29
C PHE A 228 26.20 -1.22 -34.40
N THR A 229 26.02 -1.29 -33.08
CA THR A 229 27.15 -1.16 -32.15
C THR A 229 27.32 -2.39 -31.28
N GLU A 230 28.54 -2.91 -31.23
CA GLU A 230 28.94 -4.02 -30.36
C GLU A 230 28.73 -3.71 -28.86
N THR A 231 28.72 -2.41 -28.51
CA THR A 231 28.50 -1.93 -27.14
C THR A 231 27.08 -2.19 -26.64
N VAL A 232 26.14 -2.38 -27.56
CA VAL A 232 24.70 -2.62 -27.32
C VAL A 232 24.26 -3.82 -28.19
N PRO A 233 24.65 -5.05 -27.82
CA PRO A 233 24.55 -6.20 -28.71
C PRO A 233 23.13 -6.76 -28.89
N LEU A 234 22.18 -6.43 -28.01
CA LEU A 234 20.78 -6.90 -28.05
C LEU A 234 19.86 -6.06 -27.14
N PHE A 235 18.55 -6.29 -27.20
CA PHE A 235 17.44 -5.63 -26.47
C PHE A 235 17.26 -4.13 -26.74
N ARG A 236 18.38 -3.40 -26.85
CA ARG A 236 18.45 -1.93 -27.01
C ARG A 236 19.19 -1.52 -28.27
N ASP A 237 19.61 -2.49 -29.05
CA ASP A 237 20.23 -2.36 -30.36
C ASP A 237 19.36 -1.53 -31.32
N GLY A 238 18.06 -1.80 -31.39
CA GLY A 238 17.14 -1.04 -32.26
C GLY A 238 16.92 0.41 -31.83
N VAL A 239 16.86 0.67 -30.51
CA VAL A 239 16.70 2.04 -29.97
C VAL A 239 17.99 2.83 -30.09
N ASP A 240 19.14 2.21 -29.82
CA ASP A 240 20.45 2.84 -29.99
C ASP A 240 20.71 3.19 -31.46
N PHE A 241 20.45 2.24 -32.37
CA PHE A 241 20.57 2.45 -33.80
C PHE A 241 19.63 3.55 -34.27
N GLY A 242 18.33 3.46 -33.92
CA GLY A 242 17.35 4.47 -34.30
C GLY A 242 17.68 5.87 -33.77
N TRP A 243 18.21 5.97 -32.55
CA TRP A 243 18.65 7.26 -32.00
C TRP A 243 19.80 7.83 -32.83
N ARG A 244 20.80 7.01 -33.17
CA ARG A 244 21.91 7.43 -34.02
C ARG A 244 21.48 7.79 -35.45
N VAL A 245 20.49 7.10 -36.01
CA VAL A 245 19.87 7.47 -37.30
C VAL A 245 19.15 8.81 -37.20
N ASN A 246 18.38 9.05 -36.14
CA ASN A 246 17.76 10.36 -35.91
C ASN A 246 18.81 11.48 -35.80
N LEU A 247 20.01 11.19 -35.29
CA LEU A 247 21.13 12.15 -35.22
C LEU A 247 21.79 12.43 -36.58
N THR A 248 21.53 11.67 -37.64
CA THR A 248 21.99 12.02 -39.01
C THR A 248 21.03 12.94 -39.73
N GLY A 249 19.90 13.32 -39.11
CA GLY A 249 18.84 14.13 -39.71
C GLY A 249 17.82 13.32 -40.52
N ARG A 250 17.97 11.99 -40.59
CA ARG A 250 16.97 11.05 -41.13
C ARG A 250 15.95 10.68 -40.06
N THR A 251 14.79 10.16 -40.46
CA THR A 251 13.72 9.79 -39.53
C THR A 251 13.56 8.27 -39.40
N VAL A 252 13.14 7.85 -38.20
CA VAL A 252 12.70 6.47 -37.93
C VAL A 252 11.20 6.51 -37.65
N LYS A 253 10.44 5.66 -38.36
CA LYS A 253 8.97 5.72 -38.36
C LYS A 253 8.34 4.37 -38.02
N THR A 254 7.15 4.39 -37.42
CA THR A 254 6.32 3.19 -37.24
C THR A 254 5.39 2.99 -38.44
N CYS A 255 5.10 1.73 -38.76
CA CYS A 255 4.06 1.31 -39.69
C CYS A 255 3.11 0.35 -38.96
N PRO A 256 2.02 0.86 -38.37
CA PRO A 256 1.01 0.05 -37.68
C PRO A 256 0.33 -1.01 -38.57
N GLU A 257 0.31 -0.78 -39.88
CA GLU A 257 -0.31 -1.64 -40.89
C GLU A 257 0.48 -2.93 -41.10
N ALA A 258 1.82 -2.84 -41.05
CA ALA A 258 2.73 -3.99 -41.09
C ALA A 258 2.69 -4.76 -39.77
N LYS A 259 2.26 -6.03 -39.80
CA LYS A 259 1.98 -6.83 -38.61
C LYS A 259 2.90 -8.04 -38.52
N ILE A 260 3.59 -8.19 -37.40
CA ILE A 260 4.47 -9.34 -37.15
C ILE A 260 4.19 -9.87 -35.75
N THR A 261 3.98 -11.17 -35.62
CA THR A 261 3.88 -11.82 -34.31
C THR A 261 5.27 -12.15 -33.80
N HIS A 262 5.66 -11.61 -32.64
CA HIS A 262 7.00 -11.77 -32.08
C HIS A 262 6.91 -12.41 -30.69
N ARG A 263 7.55 -13.58 -30.52
CA ARG A 263 7.52 -14.35 -29.25
C ARG A 263 8.41 -13.77 -28.15
N GLN A 264 9.41 -12.95 -28.49
CA GLN A 264 10.37 -12.33 -27.56
C GLN A 264 11.10 -13.35 -26.67
N VAL A 265 11.48 -14.50 -27.22
CA VAL A 265 12.05 -15.68 -26.53
C VAL A 265 13.29 -15.30 -25.70
N GLY A 266 14.15 -14.41 -26.25
CA GLY A 266 15.31 -13.89 -25.52
C GLY A 266 14.94 -13.09 -24.27
N ARG A 267 13.88 -12.27 -24.34
CA ARG A 267 13.40 -11.44 -23.20
C ARG A 267 12.60 -12.28 -22.20
N ALA A 268 11.91 -13.31 -22.68
CA ALA A 268 11.19 -14.29 -21.87
C ALA A 268 12.13 -15.18 -21.02
N GLY A 269 13.45 -15.13 -21.25
CA GLY A 269 14.41 -15.97 -20.53
C GLY A 269 14.26 -17.45 -20.88
N LEU A 270 13.87 -17.74 -22.13
CA LEU A 270 13.82 -19.09 -22.68
C LEU A 270 15.16 -19.50 -23.31
N ARG A 271 16.07 -18.54 -23.55
CA ARG A 271 17.46 -18.80 -23.98
C ARG A 271 18.41 -18.79 -22.78
N GLU A 272 18.37 -19.83 -21.95
CA GLU A 272 19.20 -19.91 -20.74
C GLU A 272 20.71 -20.01 -21.06
N ASP A 273 21.06 -20.65 -22.18
CA ASP A 273 22.45 -20.85 -22.66
C ASP A 273 22.97 -19.70 -23.55
N ALA A 274 22.35 -18.52 -23.47
CA ALA A 274 22.77 -17.35 -24.20
C ALA A 274 24.11 -16.79 -23.68
N PRO A 275 25.17 -16.67 -24.51
CA PRO A 275 26.48 -16.15 -24.11
C PRO A 275 26.42 -14.75 -23.49
N TRP A 276 25.47 -13.94 -23.94
CA TRP A 276 25.26 -12.57 -23.46
C TRP A 276 24.57 -12.49 -22.08
N LEU A 277 23.95 -13.57 -21.60
CA LEU A 277 23.36 -13.59 -20.25
C LEU A 277 24.43 -13.81 -19.18
N GLN A 278 25.50 -14.57 -19.44
CA GLN A 278 26.59 -14.84 -18.49
C GLN A 278 26.10 -15.21 -17.07
N GLY A 279 25.05 -16.05 -16.98
CA GLY A 279 24.44 -16.45 -15.70
C GLY A 279 23.56 -15.37 -15.04
N ARG A 280 23.20 -14.31 -15.75
CA ARG A 280 22.29 -13.24 -15.31
C ARG A 280 20.91 -13.39 -15.94
N THR A 281 19.93 -12.70 -15.36
CA THR A 281 18.57 -12.66 -15.91
C THR A 281 18.49 -11.67 -17.08
N PRO A 282 17.63 -11.91 -18.09
CA PRO A 282 17.39 -10.96 -19.18
C PRO A 282 17.03 -9.56 -18.69
N ALA A 283 16.22 -9.45 -17.62
CA ALA A 283 15.83 -8.17 -17.03
C ALA A 283 17.04 -7.38 -16.47
N SER A 284 18.02 -8.06 -15.87
CA SER A 284 19.25 -7.41 -15.38
C SER A 284 20.11 -6.88 -16.53
N VAL A 285 20.22 -7.63 -17.62
CA VAL A 285 20.99 -7.23 -18.81
C VAL A 285 20.29 -6.09 -19.53
N ASP A 286 18.97 -6.19 -19.76
CA ASP A 286 18.15 -5.14 -20.38
C ASP A 286 18.25 -3.81 -19.62
N ALA A 287 18.18 -3.84 -18.29
CA ALA A 287 18.32 -2.66 -17.44
C ALA A 287 19.71 -2.01 -17.55
N GLU A 288 20.78 -2.82 -17.62
CA GLU A 288 22.14 -2.33 -17.79
C GLU A 288 22.35 -1.70 -19.16
N LEU A 289 21.90 -2.36 -20.23
CA LEU A 289 22.04 -1.85 -21.59
C LEU A 289 21.29 -0.53 -21.77
N GLY A 290 20.12 -0.39 -21.15
CA GLY A 290 19.40 0.89 -21.14
C GLY A 290 20.18 2.02 -20.45
N MET A 291 20.86 1.75 -19.33
CA MET A 291 21.76 2.73 -18.69
C MET A 291 22.93 3.11 -19.60
N ARG A 292 23.51 2.12 -20.31
CA ARG A 292 24.62 2.36 -21.24
C ARG A 292 24.20 3.23 -22.42
N VAL A 293 23.05 2.98 -23.03
CA VAL A 293 22.52 3.77 -24.16
C VAL A 293 22.35 5.23 -23.75
N ILE A 294 21.66 5.51 -22.64
CA ILE A 294 21.49 6.87 -22.14
C ILE A 294 22.84 7.53 -21.86
N ALA A 295 23.74 6.87 -21.11
CA ALA A 295 25.04 7.45 -20.75
C ALA A 295 25.99 7.65 -21.96
N GLY A 296 25.82 6.85 -23.02
CA GLY A 296 26.57 6.95 -24.27
C GLY A 296 26.14 8.14 -25.14
N HIS A 297 24.85 8.47 -25.15
CA HIS A 297 24.28 9.59 -25.90
C HIS A 297 24.40 10.94 -25.18
N ARG A 298 24.82 10.97 -23.91
CA ARG A 298 25.13 12.21 -23.19
C ARG A 298 26.63 12.57 -23.31
N GLY A 299 26.90 13.85 -23.59
CA GLY A 299 28.25 14.41 -23.72
C GLY A 299 28.68 15.30 -22.54
N GLY A 300 29.99 15.49 -22.39
CA GLY A 300 30.58 16.44 -21.44
C GLY A 300 30.23 16.20 -19.97
N ALA A 301 30.09 17.27 -19.19
CA ALA A 301 29.77 17.22 -17.76
C ALA A 301 28.42 16.55 -17.46
N ARG A 302 27.46 16.60 -18.40
CA ARG A 302 26.15 15.94 -18.26
C ARG A 302 26.27 14.43 -18.11
N THR A 303 27.32 13.82 -18.65
CA THR A 303 27.60 12.38 -18.48
C THR A 303 27.71 11.99 -17.02
N VAL A 304 28.47 12.75 -16.23
CA VAL A 304 28.72 12.44 -14.82
C VAL A 304 27.40 12.55 -14.04
N LEU A 305 26.67 13.64 -14.26
CA LEU A 305 25.35 13.83 -13.65
C LEU A 305 24.38 12.70 -14.04
N THR A 306 24.31 12.35 -15.32
CA THR A 306 23.44 11.28 -15.83
C THR A 306 23.82 9.92 -15.23
N THR A 307 25.12 9.63 -15.11
CA THR A 307 25.61 8.40 -14.47
C THR A 307 25.16 8.33 -13.02
N VAL A 308 25.31 9.42 -12.25
CA VAL A 308 24.85 9.49 -10.86
C VAL A 308 23.32 9.30 -10.78
N LEU A 309 22.56 9.94 -11.65
CA LEU A 309 21.09 9.82 -11.69
C LEU A 309 20.64 8.41 -12.07
N LEU A 310 21.30 7.74 -13.01
CA LEU A 310 21.01 6.34 -13.41
C LEU A 310 21.29 5.37 -12.25
N VAL A 311 22.41 5.55 -11.55
CA VAL A 311 22.75 4.75 -10.36
C VAL A 311 21.72 4.98 -9.25
N LEU A 312 21.38 6.23 -8.96
CA LEU A 312 20.36 6.58 -7.96
C LEU A 312 19.01 5.98 -8.34
N ALA A 313 18.58 6.10 -9.59
CA ALA A 313 17.33 5.51 -10.09
C ALA A 313 17.33 3.98 -9.97
N GLY A 314 18.44 3.32 -10.30
CA GLY A 314 18.61 1.87 -10.12
C GLY A 314 18.51 1.44 -8.65
N CYS A 315 19.17 2.16 -7.74
CA CYS A 315 19.09 1.92 -6.30
C CYS A 315 17.69 2.15 -5.74
N LEU A 316 17.03 3.25 -6.10
CA LEU A 316 15.65 3.56 -5.69
C LEU A 316 14.67 2.50 -6.21
N ARG A 317 14.83 2.02 -7.45
CA ARG A 317 14.01 0.94 -8.01
C ARG A 317 14.26 -0.39 -7.30
N SER A 318 15.52 -0.71 -6.98
CA SER A 318 15.86 -1.90 -6.18
C SER A 318 15.17 -1.86 -4.80
N LEU A 319 15.22 -0.71 -4.13
CA LEU A 319 14.50 -0.48 -2.88
C LEU A 319 12.98 -0.60 -3.06
N GLY A 320 12.42 -0.03 -4.12
CA GLY A 320 11.00 -0.17 -4.48
C GLY A 320 10.58 -1.62 -4.69
N PHE A 321 11.40 -2.43 -5.37
CA PHE A 321 11.15 -3.86 -5.53
C PHE A 321 11.28 -4.63 -4.20
N LEU A 322 12.20 -4.26 -3.31
CA LEU A 322 12.29 -4.85 -1.96
C LEU A 322 11.02 -4.56 -1.14
N LEU A 323 10.59 -3.30 -1.10
CA LEU A 323 9.36 -2.86 -0.46
C LEU A 323 8.12 -3.54 -1.10
N GLY A 324 8.15 -3.76 -2.42
CA GLY A 324 7.16 -4.52 -3.18
C GLY A 324 7.23 -6.05 -3.01
N LYS A 325 8.16 -6.57 -2.19
CA LYS A 325 8.42 -7.99 -1.93
C LYS A 325 8.84 -8.79 -3.16
N ALA A 326 9.64 -8.16 -4.03
CA ALA A 326 10.23 -8.75 -5.21
C ALA A 326 11.78 -8.78 -5.13
N PRO A 327 12.38 -9.54 -4.19
CA PRO A 327 13.83 -9.54 -3.96
C PRO A 327 14.65 -10.00 -5.18
N GLY A 328 14.10 -10.89 -6.02
CA GLY A 328 14.74 -11.29 -7.28
C GLY A 328 14.94 -10.10 -8.23
N ARG A 329 13.90 -9.29 -8.45
CA ARG A 329 13.99 -8.09 -9.30
C ARG A 329 14.87 -7.01 -8.66
N ALA A 330 14.81 -6.85 -7.34
CA ALA A 330 15.72 -5.93 -6.64
C ALA A 330 17.19 -6.31 -6.86
N ARG A 331 17.50 -7.61 -6.81
CA ARG A 331 18.84 -8.14 -7.10
C ARG A 331 19.24 -7.89 -8.55
N ASP A 332 18.30 -8.04 -9.48
CA ASP A 332 18.55 -7.82 -10.91
C ASP A 332 18.88 -6.36 -11.22
N GLU A 333 18.22 -5.42 -10.56
CA GLU A 333 18.56 -3.99 -10.63
C GLU A 333 19.93 -3.68 -10.03
N PHE A 334 20.24 -4.26 -8.87
CA PHE A 334 21.53 -4.04 -8.24
C PHE A 334 22.67 -4.59 -9.09
N ARG A 335 22.46 -5.75 -9.73
CA ARG A 335 23.39 -6.33 -10.72
C ARG A 335 23.52 -5.45 -11.96
N ALA A 336 22.43 -4.85 -12.43
CA ALA A 336 22.47 -3.95 -13.58
C ALA A 336 23.32 -2.70 -13.30
N VAL A 337 23.12 -2.08 -12.12
CA VAL A 337 23.95 -0.95 -11.65
C VAL A 337 25.42 -1.37 -11.53
N GLY A 338 25.69 -2.52 -10.92
CA GLY A 338 27.05 -3.04 -10.78
C GLY A 338 27.72 -3.35 -12.12
N GLY A 339 26.97 -3.88 -13.11
CA GLY A 339 27.45 -4.12 -14.46
C GLY A 339 27.75 -2.81 -15.19
N PHE A 340 26.83 -1.84 -15.13
CA PHE A 340 26.99 -0.52 -15.72
C PHE A 340 28.25 0.21 -15.21
N LEU A 341 28.48 0.22 -13.90
CA LEU A 341 29.65 0.86 -13.29
C LEU A 341 30.97 0.19 -13.66
N ARG A 342 30.98 -1.13 -13.88
CA ARG A 342 32.20 -1.88 -14.26
C ARG A 342 32.60 -1.68 -15.72
N HIS A 343 31.64 -1.43 -16.62
CA HIS A 343 31.87 -1.32 -18.06
C HIS A 343 31.94 0.15 -18.54
N GLY A 344 32.64 1.00 -17.79
CA GLY A 344 32.77 2.43 -18.14
C GLY A 344 33.54 2.70 -19.45
N SER A 345 34.39 1.78 -19.91
CA SER A 345 35.03 1.86 -21.24
C SER A 345 34.01 1.75 -22.38
N VAL A 346 33.08 0.81 -22.28
CA VAL A 346 32.03 0.56 -23.28
C VAL A 346 31.16 1.80 -23.50
N VAL A 347 30.86 2.54 -22.42
CA VAL A 347 30.11 3.81 -22.50
C VAL A 347 30.92 4.90 -23.21
N ARG A 348 32.25 4.93 -23.03
CA ARG A 348 33.14 5.86 -23.75
C ARG A 348 33.21 5.52 -25.23
N ASP A 349 33.24 4.24 -25.59
CA ASP A 349 33.28 3.79 -26.98
C ASP A 349 31.98 4.14 -27.71
N LEU A 350 30.83 3.90 -27.07
CA LEU A 350 29.54 4.32 -27.60
C LEU A 350 29.47 5.84 -27.79
N ARG A 351 29.93 6.62 -26.80
CA ARG A 351 29.99 8.08 -26.92
C ARG A 351 30.91 8.54 -28.04
N ALA A 352 32.04 7.88 -28.24
CA ALA A 352 32.95 8.19 -29.33
C ALA A 352 32.29 7.95 -30.69
N LYS A 353 31.48 6.89 -30.83
CA LYS A 353 30.68 6.64 -32.04
C LYS A 353 29.61 7.73 -32.25
N VAL A 354 28.83 8.05 -31.23
CA VAL A 354 27.81 9.13 -31.31
C VAL A 354 28.48 10.48 -31.67
N GLY A 355 29.64 10.77 -31.07
CA GLY A 355 30.38 12.00 -31.33
C GLY A 355 30.92 12.14 -32.77
N ARG A 356 31.05 11.04 -33.53
CA ARG A 356 31.46 11.09 -34.95
C ARG A 356 30.36 11.62 -35.86
N LEU A 357 29.09 11.42 -35.49
CA LEU A 357 27.94 11.86 -36.30
C LEU A 357 27.83 13.38 -36.38
N SER A 358 28.42 14.10 -35.42
CA SER A 358 28.47 15.58 -35.38
C SER A 358 27.14 16.27 -35.73
N PRO A 359 26.02 15.90 -35.06
CA PRO A 359 24.70 16.45 -35.35
C PRO A 359 24.66 17.95 -35.10
N ASP A 360 23.89 18.67 -35.93
CA ASP A 360 23.56 20.05 -35.64
C ASP A 360 22.66 20.15 -34.39
N ARG A 361 22.50 21.37 -33.89
CA ARG A 361 21.78 21.62 -32.63
C ARG A 361 20.29 21.31 -32.74
N GLU A 362 19.69 21.53 -33.91
CA GLU A 362 18.25 21.33 -34.12
C GLU A 362 17.93 19.83 -34.17
N THR A 363 18.70 19.06 -34.94
CA THR A 363 18.59 17.60 -34.99
C THR A 363 18.82 16.96 -33.61
N SER A 364 19.81 17.43 -32.86
CA SER A 364 20.05 16.97 -31.49
C SER A 364 18.86 17.24 -30.56
N GLN A 365 18.24 18.42 -30.68
CA GLN A 365 17.07 18.79 -29.88
C GLN A 365 15.83 17.98 -30.25
N ARG A 366 15.63 17.69 -31.54
CA ARG A 366 14.54 16.82 -32.03
C ARG A 366 14.68 15.41 -31.49
N ALA A 367 15.88 14.82 -31.58
CA ALA A 367 16.15 13.49 -31.04
C ALA A 367 16.01 13.43 -29.50
N ASP A 368 16.50 14.45 -28.79
CA ASP A 368 16.35 14.56 -27.33
C ASP A 368 14.88 14.74 -26.90
N ALA A 369 14.03 15.39 -27.72
CA ALA A 369 12.60 15.56 -27.43
C ALA A 369 11.82 14.23 -27.50
N MET A 370 12.34 13.23 -28.23
CA MET A 370 11.77 11.89 -28.29
C MET A 370 12.14 11.02 -27.07
N VAL A 371 13.01 11.50 -26.19
CA VAL A 371 13.46 10.82 -24.96
C VAL A 371 12.65 11.36 -23.77
N PRO A 372 11.76 10.54 -23.15
CA PRO A 372 10.99 10.96 -22.01
C PRO A 372 11.88 11.37 -20.83
N GLY A 373 11.61 12.56 -20.27
CA GLY A 373 12.33 13.07 -19.10
C GLY A 373 12.14 12.18 -17.86
N TRP A 374 13.01 12.30 -16.86
CA TRP A 374 13.01 11.43 -15.68
C TRP A 374 11.67 11.35 -14.90
N TRP A 375 10.82 12.38 -14.98
CA TRP A 375 9.49 12.40 -14.36
C TRP A 375 8.52 11.39 -14.96
N SER A 376 8.66 11.02 -16.24
CA SER A 376 7.85 9.97 -16.89
C SER A 376 7.97 8.63 -16.16
N SER A 377 9.19 8.26 -15.80
CA SER A 377 9.48 7.02 -15.07
C SER A 377 8.91 7.04 -13.66
N VAL A 378 8.89 8.21 -13.01
CA VAL A 378 8.24 8.40 -11.70
C VAL A 378 6.73 8.29 -11.85
N ALA A 379 6.14 8.98 -12.83
CA ALA A 379 4.71 8.93 -13.13
C ALA A 379 4.26 7.48 -13.41
N ARG A 380 4.99 6.73 -14.24
CA ARG A 380 4.71 5.31 -14.51
C ARG A 380 4.87 4.42 -13.28
N ALA A 381 5.85 4.69 -12.41
CA ALA A 381 5.98 3.98 -11.14
C ALA A 381 4.80 4.27 -10.21
N VAL A 382 4.36 5.53 -10.15
CA VAL A 382 3.17 5.95 -9.40
C VAL A 382 1.91 5.35 -10.00
N GLU A 383 1.73 5.33 -11.31
CA GLU A 383 0.65 4.63 -12.03
C GLU A 383 0.69 3.14 -11.77
N GLY A 384 1.87 2.52 -11.72
CA GLY A 384 2.01 1.10 -11.39
C GLY A 384 1.60 0.82 -9.94
N VAL A 385 1.96 1.68 -8.99
CA VAL A 385 1.54 1.57 -7.59
C VAL A 385 0.05 1.89 -7.43
N ALA A 386 -0.45 2.94 -8.08
CA ALA A 386 -1.85 3.35 -8.07
C ALA A 386 -2.71 2.27 -8.75
N GLY A 387 -2.31 1.77 -9.91
CA GLY A 387 -2.87 0.62 -10.61
C GLY A 387 -2.77 -0.66 -9.80
N ALA A 388 -1.74 -0.84 -8.98
CA ALA A 388 -1.67 -1.94 -8.03
C ALA A 388 -2.64 -1.79 -6.86
N LEU A 389 -2.82 -0.57 -6.35
CA LEU A 389 -3.74 -0.25 -5.27
C LEU A 389 -5.19 -0.30 -5.75
N VAL A 390 -5.47 0.21 -6.95
CA VAL A 390 -6.76 0.19 -7.66
C VAL A 390 -7.06 -1.22 -8.15
N GLY A 391 -6.09 -1.91 -8.74
CA GLY A 391 -6.18 -3.31 -9.13
C GLY A 391 -6.41 -4.21 -7.94
N ARG A 392 -5.84 -3.90 -6.77
CA ARG A 392 -6.22 -4.55 -5.50
C ARG A 392 -7.59 -4.13 -5.01
N TYR A 393 -7.97 -2.88 -5.19
CA TYR A 393 -9.32 -2.40 -4.88
C TYR A 393 -10.35 -3.15 -5.74
N ARG A 394 -10.02 -3.41 -7.02
CA ARG A 394 -10.75 -4.16 -8.06
C ARG A 394 -10.70 -5.68 -7.85
N ASP A 395 -9.60 -6.29 -7.46
CA ASP A 395 -9.50 -7.70 -7.03
C ASP A 395 -10.27 -7.93 -5.71
N TYR A 396 -10.36 -6.89 -4.87
CA TYR A 396 -11.31 -6.84 -3.75
C TYR A 396 -12.75 -6.57 -4.18
N GLU A 397 -12.96 -6.10 -5.41
CA GLU A 397 -14.24 -5.71 -6.00
C GLU A 397 -14.88 -6.86 -6.79
N ASP A 398 -14.12 -7.64 -7.57
CA ASP A 398 -14.61 -8.78 -8.30
C ASP A 398 -13.50 -9.67 -8.92
N ARG A 399 -13.85 -10.94 -9.09
CA ARG A 399 -13.23 -11.90 -10.02
C ARG A 399 -13.92 -11.80 -11.40
N ALA A 400 -14.30 -10.60 -11.81
CA ALA A 400 -14.93 -10.32 -13.10
C ALA A 400 -13.87 -9.69 -14.01
N SER A 401 -13.41 -10.46 -14.98
CA SER A 401 -12.65 -9.94 -16.10
C SER A 401 -13.52 -8.97 -16.90
N LEU A 402 -12.88 -7.97 -17.52
CA LEU A 402 -13.50 -7.10 -18.54
C LEU A 402 -14.22 -7.88 -19.65
N ASP A 403 -13.90 -9.16 -19.81
CA ASP A 403 -14.56 -10.14 -20.68
C ASP A 403 -16.06 -10.36 -20.36
N GLU A 404 -16.50 -10.14 -19.10
CA GLU A 404 -17.92 -10.20 -18.71
C GLU A 404 -18.70 -8.93 -19.07
N LEU A 405 -18.04 -7.84 -19.47
CA LEU A 405 -18.69 -6.58 -19.87
C LEU A 405 -18.92 -6.48 -21.38
N THR A 406 -18.38 -7.40 -22.17
CA THR A 406 -18.52 -7.41 -23.64
C THR A 406 -19.02 -8.74 -24.21
N GLY A 407 -19.25 -9.76 -23.38
CA GLY A 407 -19.81 -11.06 -23.79
C GLY A 407 -21.33 -11.13 -23.64
N ASP A 408 -21.99 -11.76 -24.60
CA ASP A 408 -23.45 -11.89 -24.78
C ASP A 408 -24.23 -12.65 -23.66
N ASP A 409 -23.68 -12.79 -22.44
CA ASP A 409 -24.27 -13.54 -21.33
C ASP A 409 -25.18 -12.70 -20.39
N PHE A 410 -26.07 -11.88 -20.97
CA PHE A 410 -27.06 -11.08 -20.25
C PHE A 410 -28.25 -11.89 -19.65
N ALA A 411 -28.00 -13.06 -19.05
CA ALA A 411 -29.04 -13.86 -18.37
C ALA A 411 -28.62 -14.53 -17.04
N GLY A 412 -27.54 -14.06 -16.39
CA GLY A 412 -27.12 -14.53 -15.06
C GLY A 412 -27.35 -13.50 -13.93
N PRO A 413 -27.82 -13.88 -12.73
CA PRO A 413 -28.16 -12.90 -11.69
C PRO A 413 -26.91 -12.29 -11.03
N ARG A 414 -26.64 -11.02 -11.38
CA ARG A 414 -25.85 -10.00 -10.66
C ARG A 414 -25.88 -10.16 -9.13
N ARG A 415 -24.94 -10.90 -8.52
CA ARG A 415 -24.91 -11.13 -7.05
C ARG A 415 -23.73 -10.54 -6.30
N VAL A 416 -22.66 -10.10 -6.97
CA VAL A 416 -21.44 -9.59 -6.30
C VAL A 416 -21.39 -8.06 -6.25
N GLN A 417 -21.70 -7.36 -7.35
CA GLN A 417 -21.73 -5.88 -7.44
C GLN A 417 -22.68 -5.20 -6.43
N THR A 418 -23.78 -5.87 -6.04
CA THR A 418 -24.77 -5.31 -5.07
C THR A 418 -24.30 -5.33 -3.61
N GLN A 419 -23.22 -6.04 -3.28
CA GLN A 419 -22.80 -6.25 -1.89
C GLN A 419 -21.91 -5.12 -1.33
N ARG A 420 -21.08 -4.50 -2.18
CA ARG A 420 -20.17 -3.41 -1.78
C ARG A 420 -20.88 -2.06 -1.72
N SER A 421 -21.87 -1.82 -2.60
CA SER A 421 -22.81 -0.69 -2.52
C SER A 421 -23.45 -0.62 -1.13
N ARG A 422 -23.94 -1.74 -0.60
CA ARG A 422 -24.51 -1.77 0.76
C ARG A 422 -23.49 -1.41 1.85
N THR A 423 -22.21 -1.78 1.70
CA THR A 423 -21.18 -1.49 2.74
C THR A 423 -20.90 -0.01 2.83
N TRP A 424 -20.68 0.62 1.69
CA TRP A 424 -20.48 2.05 1.64
C TRP A 424 -21.73 2.82 2.00
N VAL A 425 -22.93 2.37 1.60
CA VAL A 425 -24.20 2.98 2.03
C VAL A 425 -24.35 2.86 3.55
N GLY A 426 -24.07 1.71 4.14
CA GLY A 426 -24.15 1.53 5.60
C GLY A 426 -23.12 2.37 6.36
N VAL A 427 -21.88 2.47 5.86
CA VAL A 427 -20.85 3.34 6.44
C VAL A 427 -21.23 4.81 6.26
N LEU A 428 -21.75 5.22 5.11
CA LEU A 428 -22.24 6.58 4.87
C LEU A 428 -23.40 6.93 5.80
N ILE A 429 -24.37 6.02 5.98
CA ILE A 429 -25.45 6.18 6.96
C ILE A 429 -24.88 6.31 8.37
N ALA A 430 -23.90 5.48 8.74
CA ALA A 430 -23.24 5.57 10.04
C ALA A 430 -22.47 6.89 10.22
N VAL A 431 -21.82 7.41 9.17
CA VAL A 431 -21.16 8.73 9.18
C VAL A 431 -22.19 9.84 9.35
N LEU A 432 -23.29 9.82 8.59
CA LEU A 432 -24.37 10.81 8.73
C LEU A 432 -25.01 10.75 10.13
N ALA A 433 -25.25 9.55 10.64
CA ALA A 433 -25.76 9.34 12.00
C ALA A 433 -24.77 9.84 13.07
N THR A 434 -23.47 9.62 12.88
CA THR A 434 -22.42 10.19 13.74
C THR A 434 -22.46 11.70 13.71
N LEU A 435 -22.53 12.34 12.53
CA LEU A 435 -22.61 13.80 12.42
C LEU A 435 -23.84 14.39 13.14
N ILE A 436 -24.97 13.68 13.09
CA ILE A 436 -26.19 14.07 13.80
C ILE A 436 -26.01 13.90 15.32
N ALA A 437 -25.49 12.75 15.77
CA ALA A 437 -25.27 12.47 17.18
C ALA A 437 -24.22 13.42 17.79
N SER A 438 -23.15 13.74 17.06
CA SER A 438 -22.04 14.57 17.51
C SER A 438 -22.22 16.06 17.18
N ARG A 439 -23.43 16.50 16.77
CA ARG A 439 -23.68 17.86 16.28
C ARG A 439 -23.29 18.98 17.23
N GLN A 440 -23.30 18.71 18.53
CA GLN A 440 -22.94 19.66 19.58
C GLN A 440 -21.42 19.88 19.72
N PHE A 441 -20.60 19.03 19.10
CA PHE A 441 -19.14 19.13 19.11
C PHE A 441 -18.58 19.82 17.85
N PHE A 442 -19.45 20.37 16.99
CA PHE A 442 -19.03 21.20 15.88
C PHE A 442 -18.61 22.58 16.39
N GLY A 443 -17.32 22.89 16.34
CA GLY A 443 -16.75 24.15 16.82
C GLY A 443 -15.23 24.10 16.87
N THR A 444 -14.61 25.21 17.28
CA THR A 444 -13.18 25.29 17.62
C THR A 444 -12.96 24.86 19.08
N GLY A 445 -11.75 24.45 19.43
CA GLY A 445 -11.41 23.97 20.78
C GLY A 445 -11.05 22.49 20.85
N GLU A 446 -10.43 22.08 21.95
CA GLU A 446 -9.95 20.71 22.19
C GLU A 446 -11.05 19.87 22.85
N LEU A 447 -11.05 18.57 22.54
CA LEU A 447 -12.04 17.65 23.11
C LEU A 447 -11.60 17.18 24.50
N SER A 448 -12.37 17.49 25.54
CA SER A 448 -12.08 17.12 26.93
C SER A 448 -13.26 16.40 27.58
N GLY A 449 -12.96 15.47 28.49
CA GLY A 449 -13.99 14.72 29.20
C GLY A 449 -13.44 13.96 30.40
N PRO A 450 -14.30 13.28 31.19
CA PRO A 450 -13.88 12.64 32.45
C PRO A 450 -12.77 11.60 32.30
N ARG A 451 -12.69 10.94 31.13
CA ARG A 451 -11.65 9.96 30.80
C ARG A 451 -10.80 10.36 29.59
N LEU A 452 -10.81 11.64 29.23
CA LEU A 452 -10.09 12.18 28.09
C LEU A 452 -9.37 13.48 28.44
N LEU A 453 -8.05 13.45 28.36
CA LEU A 453 -7.19 14.61 28.44
C LEU A 453 -6.83 15.11 27.04
N THR A 454 -6.20 16.29 26.95
CA THR A 454 -5.68 16.84 25.69
C THR A 454 -4.54 15.96 25.16
N PRO A 455 -4.48 15.63 23.85
CA PRO A 455 -3.36 14.86 23.32
C PRO A 455 -2.04 15.64 23.32
N PRO A 456 -0.89 14.97 23.58
CA PRO A 456 0.41 15.63 23.56
C PRO A 456 0.78 16.15 22.18
N GLN A 457 1.47 17.29 22.14
CA GLN A 457 1.91 17.93 20.90
C GLN A 457 3.37 17.54 20.56
N GLY A 458 3.62 17.28 19.28
CA GLY A 458 4.95 17.03 18.74
C GLY A 458 5.41 15.56 18.81
N PHE A 459 5.90 15.05 17.69
CA PHE A 459 6.45 13.69 17.61
C PHE A 459 7.81 13.55 18.31
N VAL A 460 8.70 14.54 18.19
CA VAL A 460 10.07 14.43 18.72
C VAL A 460 10.10 14.49 20.24
N SER A 461 9.29 15.36 20.85
CA SER A 461 9.10 15.46 22.30
C SER A 461 8.57 14.16 22.88
N THR A 462 7.45 13.65 22.33
CA THR A 462 6.85 12.39 22.79
C THR A 462 7.76 11.17 22.59
N LEU A 463 8.58 11.15 21.54
CA LEU A 463 9.59 10.11 21.33
C LEU A 463 10.72 10.21 22.35
N ALA A 464 11.13 11.42 22.73
CA ALA A 464 12.14 11.63 23.78
C ALA A 464 11.62 11.18 25.15
N ASP A 465 10.37 11.49 25.48
CA ASP A 465 9.71 11.09 26.74
C ASP A 465 9.65 9.57 26.92
N MET A 466 9.59 8.82 25.82
CA MET A 466 9.64 7.34 25.85
C MET A 466 10.96 6.80 26.40
N PHE A 467 12.06 7.55 26.29
CA PHE A 467 13.39 7.11 26.71
C PHE A 467 13.92 7.85 27.93
N ALA A 468 13.42 9.06 28.21
CA ALA A 468 14.01 9.96 29.20
C ALA A 468 12.95 10.68 30.06
N SER A 469 11.97 9.93 30.59
CA SER A 469 11.06 10.48 31.61
C SER A 469 11.76 10.70 32.96
N GLY A 470 11.29 11.67 33.73
CA GLY A 470 11.84 12.02 35.04
C GLY A 470 11.70 10.86 36.03
N GLY A 471 12.64 10.73 36.96
CA GLY A 471 12.64 9.64 37.96
C GLY A 471 13.22 8.30 37.49
N GLY A 472 13.85 8.24 36.30
CA GLY A 472 14.61 7.08 35.83
C GLY A 472 13.78 5.94 35.22
N LEU A 473 12.48 6.13 35.07
CA LEU A 473 11.59 5.22 34.34
C LEU A 473 11.40 5.71 32.90
N ALA A 474 10.92 4.83 32.02
CA ALA A 474 10.67 5.13 30.62
C ALA A 474 9.16 5.26 30.34
N GLY A 475 8.80 6.26 29.53
CA GLY A 475 7.41 6.54 29.14
C GLY A 475 6.78 5.44 28.29
N ALA A 476 5.45 5.34 28.34
CA ALA A 476 4.72 4.30 27.63
C ALA A 476 4.73 4.51 26.09
N PRO A 477 5.04 3.49 25.26
CA PRO A 477 5.19 3.64 23.81
C PRO A 477 3.94 4.08 23.05
N TRP A 478 2.74 3.88 23.61
CA TRP A 478 1.50 4.34 23.00
C TRP A 478 1.43 5.87 22.91
N VAL A 479 2.13 6.57 23.80
CA VAL A 479 2.28 8.04 23.76
C VAL A 479 3.01 8.48 22.51
N SER A 480 4.15 7.85 22.21
CA SER A 480 4.93 8.14 21.01
C SER A 480 4.16 7.77 19.75
N ALA A 481 3.34 6.71 19.81
CA ALA A 481 2.43 6.34 18.73
C ALA A 481 1.35 7.41 18.50
N LEU A 482 0.82 8.02 19.56
CA LEU A 482 -0.07 9.18 19.45
C LEU A 482 0.68 10.41 18.94
N GLY A 483 1.92 10.64 19.37
CA GLY A 483 2.79 11.69 18.86
C GLY A 483 3.08 11.58 17.37
N LEU A 484 3.25 10.36 16.83
CA LEU A 484 3.37 10.12 15.37
C LEU A 484 2.16 10.64 14.60
N SER A 485 0.97 10.65 15.20
CA SER A 485 -0.23 11.19 14.55
C SER A 485 -0.12 12.69 14.28
N SER A 486 0.70 13.44 15.03
CA SER A 486 0.98 14.85 14.75
C SER A 486 1.65 15.05 13.38
N LEU A 487 2.45 14.09 12.89
CA LEU A 487 3.04 14.17 11.54
C LEU A 487 1.97 14.02 10.45
N VAL A 488 0.99 13.16 10.69
CA VAL A 488 -0.11 12.88 9.73
C VAL A 488 -1.15 14.00 9.73
N THR A 489 -1.40 14.58 10.90
CA THR A 489 -2.40 15.65 11.12
C THR A 489 -1.81 17.05 11.03
N LEU A 490 -0.58 17.20 10.50
CA LEU A 490 0.12 18.48 10.34
C LEU A 490 0.19 19.31 11.65
N GLY A 491 0.44 18.63 12.77
CA GLY A 491 0.61 19.21 14.10
C GLY A 491 -0.62 19.19 14.99
N GLN A 492 -1.75 18.61 14.55
CA GLN A 492 -3.02 18.62 15.31
C GLN A 492 -3.53 17.21 15.69
N PRO A 493 -2.89 16.53 16.67
CA PRO A 493 -3.27 15.18 17.08
C PRO A 493 -4.69 15.08 17.69
N ASP A 494 -5.27 16.21 18.14
CA ASP A 494 -6.68 16.28 18.60
C ASP A 494 -7.68 15.80 17.55
N TRP A 495 -7.44 16.07 16.27
CA TRP A 495 -8.34 15.60 15.23
C TRP A 495 -8.36 14.07 15.12
N LEU A 496 -7.22 13.40 15.35
CA LEU A 496 -7.20 11.94 15.35
C LEU A 496 -8.04 11.39 16.51
N VAL A 497 -7.86 11.94 17.72
CA VAL A 497 -8.61 11.56 18.91
C VAL A 497 -10.10 11.80 18.72
N THR A 498 -10.47 12.98 18.23
CA THR A 498 -11.84 13.37 17.88
C THR A 498 -12.45 12.40 16.86
N VAL A 499 -11.75 12.10 15.76
CA VAL A 499 -12.25 11.18 14.71
C VAL A 499 -12.39 9.76 15.23
N MET A 500 -11.47 9.27 16.06
CA MET A 500 -11.55 7.92 16.63
C MET A 500 -12.70 7.78 17.63
N ILE A 501 -12.90 8.76 18.52
CA ILE A 501 -13.94 8.71 19.56
C ILE A 501 -15.32 8.95 18.95
N LEU A 502 -15.51 10.05 18.21
CA LEU A 502 -16.81 10.39 17.62
C LEU A 502 -17.14 9.46 16.44
N GLY A 503 -16.14 9.09 15.65
CA GLY A 503 -16.27 8.16 14.52
C GLY A 503 -16.23 6.68 14.90
N ALA A 504 -16.27 6.31 16.18
CA ALA A 504 -16.19 4.92 16.63
C ALA A 504 -17.24 4.02 15.95
N VAL A 505 -18.46 4.52 15.69
CA VAL A 505 -19.54 3.76 15.02
C VAL A 505 -19.19 3.46 13.55
N PRO A 506 -18.93 4.44 12.65
CA PRO A 506 -18.57 4.13 11.26
C PRO A 506 -17.26 3.35 11.14
N ILE A 507 -16.25 3.67 11.97
CA ILE A 507 -14.96 2.95 11.99
C ILE A 507 -15.16 1.50 12.43
N GLY A 508 -15.89 1.28 13.53
CA GLY A 508 -16.21 -0.05 14.05
C GLY A 508 -17.04 -0.87 13.08
N LEU A 509 -18.04 -0.25 12.43
CA LEU A 509 -18.84 -0.90 11.39
C LEU A 509 -17.97 -1.36 10.23
N TRP A 510 -17.10 -0.48 9.73
CA TRP A 510 -16.19 -0.79 8.63
C TRP A 510 -15.21 -1.91 9.00
N ALA A 511 -14.51 -1.78 10.14
CA ALA A 511 -13.54 -2.75 10.62
C ALA A 511 -14.18 -4.13 10.88
N ALA A 512 -15.32 -4.17 11.58
CA ALA A 512 -16.07 -5.39 11.82
C ALA A 512 -16.56 -6.02 10.52
N ARG A 513 -17.05 -5.21 9.57
CA ARG A 513 -17.57 -5.71 8.29
C ARG A 513 -16.49 -6.33 7.42
N MET A 514 -15.23 -5.93 7.57
CA MET A 514 -14.07 -6.56 6.93
C MET A 514 -13.70 -7.88 7.62
N ALA A 515 -13.58 -7.88 8.95
CA ALA A 515 -13.18 -9.05 9.73
C ALA A 515 -14.22 -10.18 9.68
N LEU A 516 -15.50 -9.84 9.89
CA LEU A 516 -16.61 -10.78 9.96
C LEU A 516 -16.87 -11.52 8.63
N ARG A 517 -16.26 -11.11 7.50
CA ARG A 517 -16.35 -11.90 6.26
C ARG A 517 -15.70 -13.27 6.39
N GLN A 518 -14.66 -13.38 7.21
CA GLN A 518 -13.92 -14.63 7.44
C GLN A 518 -14.65 -15.53 8.44
N LEU A 519 -15.53 -14.96 9.26
CA LEU A 519 -16.26 -15.66 10.30
C LEU A 519 -17.69 -15.99 9.84
N ILE A 520 -18.48 -15.03 9.39
CA ILE A 520 -19.91 -15.21 9.09
C ILE A 520 -20.13 -15.21 7.57
N PRO A 521 -20.41 -16.38 6.94
CA PRO A 521 -20.67 -16.43 5.51
C PRO A 521 -21.95 -15.68 5.09
N GLY A 522 -22.98 -15.66 5.95
CA GLY A 522 -24.29 -15.11 5.63
C GLY A 522 -24.30 -13.58 5.56
N ASN A 523 -24.64 -13.00 4.41
CA ASN A 523 -24.52 -11.56 4.19
C ASN A 523 -25.43 -10.71 5.08
N ARG A 524 -26.71 -11.08 5.22
CA ARG A 524 -27.69 -10.32 6.02
C ARG A 524 -27.33 -10.32 7.50
N LEU A 525 -26.95 -11.48 8.03
CA LEU A 525 -26.61 -11.61 9.43
C LEU A 525 -25.26 -10.97 9.76
N ARG A 526 -24.28 -11.09 8.87
CA ARG A 526 -23.01 -10.34 8.96
C ARG A 526 -23.24 -8.84 9.05
N TRP A 527 -24.23 -8.31 8.32
CA TRP A 527 -24.62 -6.90 8.39
C TRP A 527 -25.17 -6.51 9.76
N ILE A 528 -26.19 -7.24 10.23
CA ILE A 528 -26.81 -7.03 11.55
C ILE A 528 -25.75 -7.08 12.65
N VAL A 529 -24.87 -8.09 12.61
CA VAL A 529 -23.78 -8.28 13.58
C VAL A 529 -22.75 -7.13 13.51
N SER A 530 -22.42 -6.63 12.31
CA SER A 530 -21.48 -5.50 12.18
C SER A 530 -22.07 -4.20 12.74
N VAL A 531 -23.36 -3.94 12.52
CA VAL A 531 -24.05 -2.76 13.08
C VAL A 531 -24.18 -2.89 14.60
N ALA A 532 -24.54 -4.08 15.09
CA ALA A 532 -24.62 -4.34 16.53
C ALA A 532 -23.25 -4.12 17.21
N TYR A 533 -22.16 -4.62 16.62
CA TYR A 533 -20.81 -4.38 17.11
C TYR A 533 -20.48 -2.88 17.17
N ALA A 534 -20.83 -2.13 16.13
CA ALA A 534 -20.57 -0.69 16.06
C ALA A 534 -21.34 0.12 17.15
N LEU A 535 -22.46 -0.40 17.64
CA LEU A 535 -23.26 0.23 18.71
C LEU A 535 -22.80 -0.14 20.12
N VAL A 536 -22.09 -1.25 20.33
CA VAL A 536 -21.59 -1.66 21.66
C VAL A 536 -20.74 -0.56 22.34
N PRO A 537 -19.78 0.10 21.67
CA PRO A 537 -19.01 1.19 22.29
C PRO A 537 -19.88 2.35 22.76
N VAL A 538 -20.98 2.64 22.06
CA VAL A 538 -21.93 3.68 22.43
C VAL A 538 -22.68 3.32 23.71
N LEU A 539 -23.11 2.07 23.85
CA LEU A 539 -23.78 1.57 25.06
C LEU A 539 -22.86 1.62 26.28
N ILE A 540 -21.57 1.35 26.08
CA ILE A 540 -20.53 1.48 27.12
C ILE A 540 -20.27 2.96 27.44
N GLY A 541 -20.56 3.91 26.55
CA GLY A 541 -20.40 5.35 26.80
C GLY A 541 -19.09 5.95 26.26
N ILE A 542 -18.62 5.48 25.10
CA ILE A 542 -17.43 6.04 24.44
C ILE A 542 -17.58 7.55 24.12
N GLY A 543 -18.74 7.96 23.62
CA GLY A 543 -19.00 9.31 23.11
C GLY A 543 -19.39 10.34 24.17
N THR A 544 -19.55 9.92 25.42
CA THR A 544 -19.90 10.78 26.57
C THR A 544 -18.77 10.87 27.59
N ARG A 545 -17.96 9.81 27.72
CA ARG A 545 -16.84 9.76 28.68
C ARG A 545 -15.48 10.03 28.02
N GLY A 546 -15.38 9.89 26.69
CA GLY A 546 -14.15 10.10 25.94
C GLY A 546 -13.11 8.99 26.13
N ILE A 547 -13.54 7.71 26.13
CA ILE A 547 -12.65 6.59 26.45
C ILE A 547 -11.74 6.26 25.25
N TRP A 548 -10.52 6.78 25.25
CA TRP A 548 -9.53 6.55 24.20
C TRP A 548 -9.17 5.07 24.01
N ASP A 549 -8.95 4.34 25.12
CA ASP A 549 -8.66 2.89 25.11
C ASP A 549 -9.70 2.12 24.28
N LEU A 550 -10.98 2.42 24.51
CA LEU A 550 -12.09 1.75 23.88
C LEU A 550 -12.11 2.07 22.38
N ALA A 551 -11.88 3.33 21.99
CA ALA A 551 -11.82 3.77 20.59
C ALA A 551 -10.79 2.97 19.78
N VAL A 552 -9.59 2.77 20.34
CA VAL A 552 -8.56 1.98 19.67
C VAL A 552 -8.94 0.51 19.59
N TRP A 553 -9.59 -0.05 20.61
CA TRP A 553 -10.09 -1.43 20.58
C TRP A 553 -11.24 -1.63 19.58
N VAL A 554 -12.09 -0.63 19.32
CA VAL A 554 -13.14 -0.69 18.29
C VAL A 554 -12.55 -0.96 16.90
N LEU A 555 -11.42 -0.33 16.59
CA LEU A 555 -10.71 -0.54 15.32
C LEU A 555 -9.80 -1.78 15.37
N GLY A 556 -9.07 -1.94 16.48
CA GLY A 556 -8.01 -2.94 16.61
C GLY A 556 -8.51 -4.36 16.80
N LEU A 557 -9.63 -4.57 17.49
CA LEU A 557 -10.15 -5.91 17.77
C LEU A 557 -10.56 -6.65 16.48
N PRO A 558 -11.33 -6.07 15.54
CA PRO A 558 -11.63 -6.73 14.26
C PRO A 558 -10.37 -7.03 13.44
N LEU A 559 -9.37 -6.14 13.46
CA LEU A 559 -8.09 -6.34 12.78
C LEU A 559 -7.30 -7.50 13.40
N ALA A 560 -7.26 -7.59 14.73
CA ALA A 560 -6.65 -8.70 15.47
C ALA A 560 -7.33 -10.03 15.11
N VAL A 561 -8.66 -10.08 15.11
CA VAL A 561 -9.43 -11.26 14.70
C VAL A 561 -9.10 -11.67 13.26
N ALA A 562 -9.08 -10.71 12.33
CA ALA A 562 -8.73 -10.96 10.93
C ALA A 562 -7.28 -11.46 10.75
N ALA A 563 -6.35 -10.95 11.54
CA ALA A 563 -4.95 -11.37 11.56
C ALA A 563 -4.80 -12.79 12.12
N GLY A 564 -5.47 -13.09 13.24
CA GLY A 564 -5.44 -14.39 13.90
C GLY A 564 -6.05 -15.49 13.05
N VAL A 565 -7.20 -15.23 12.40
CA VAL A 565 -7.79 -16.19 11.45
C VAL A 565 -6.81 -16.48 10.32
N ARG A 566 -6.20 -15.46 9.70
CA ARG A 566 -5.19 -15.66 8.65
C ARG A 566 -3.98 -16.45 9.14
N LEU A 567 -3.49 -16.17 10.33
CA LEU A 567 -2.36 -16.89 10.91
C LEU A 567 -2.68 -18.39 11.14
N VAL A 568 -3.91 -18.69 11.56
CA VAL A 568 -4.39 -20.05 11.82
C VAL A 568 -4.73 -20.80 10.53
N THR A 569 -5.22 -20.14 9.48
CA THR A 569 -5.74 -20.81 8.26
C THR A 569 -4.80 -20.74 7.04
N ALA A 570 -3.58 -20.20 7.16
CA ALA A 570 -2.70 -19.92 6.01
C ALA A 570 -1.99 -21.15 5.37
N HIS A 571 -2.41 -22.38 5.68
CA HIS A 571 -1.69 -23.63 5.33
C HIS A 571 -1.28 -23.76 3.86
N ASP A 572 -2.12 -23.33 2.90
CA ASP A 572 -1.89 -23.54 1.46
C ASP A 572 -1.42 -22.28 0.69
N SER A 573 -1.19 -21.16 1.38
CA SER A 573 -0.83 -19.88 0.73
C SER A 573 0.64 -19.85 0.25
N LEU A 574 1.04 -18.91 -0.62
CA LEU A 574 2.44 -18.79 -1.07
C LEU A 574 3.40 -18.47 0.12
N PRO A 575 4.70 -18.84 0.07
CA PRO A 575 5.65 -18.64 1.17
C PRO A 575 5.69 -17.22 1.76
N THR A 576 5.52 -16.18 0.93
CA THR A 576 5.53 -14.77 1.33
C THR A 576 4.18 -14.28 1.90
N GLU A 577 3.07 -14.91 1.52
CA GLU A 577 1.75 -14.61 2.06
C GLU A 577 1.52 -15.26 3.43
N ARG A 578 2.24 -16.35 3.72
CA ARG A 578 2.20 -17.06 5.01
C ARG A 578 2.67 -16.20 6.18
N TRP A 579 3.78 -15.46 6.03
CA TRP A 579 4.31 -14.57 7.08
C TRP A 579 3.50 -13.30 7.30
N ARG A 580 2.62 -12.97 6.34
CA ARG A 580 1.74 -11.81 6.45
C ARG A 580 0.75 -11.95 7.60
N GLY A 581 0.29 -13.16 7.91
CA GLY A 581 -0.55 -13.41 9.09
C GLY A 581 0.17 -13.06 10.39
N ALA A 582 1.45 -13.44 10.52
CA ALA A 582 2.29 -13.10 11.66
C ALA A 582 2.57 -11.59 11.74
N ALA A 583 2.87 -10.93 10.62
CA ALA A 583 3.09 -9.48 10.59
C ALA A 583 1.83 -8.67 10.89
N LEU A 584 0.67 -9.08 10.37
CA LEU A 584 -0.62 -8.47 10.72
C LEU A 584 -0.97 -8.70 12.20
N SER A 585 -0.61 -9.87 12.75
CA SER A 585 -0.76 -10.16 14.18
C SER A 585 0.14 -9.25 15.01
N ALA A 586 1.40 -9.07 14.59
CA ALA A 586 2.33 -8.14 15.23
C ALA A 586 1.78 -6.72 15.24
N LEU A 587 1.25 -6.23 14.11
CA LEU A 587 0.64 -4.90 14.03
C LEU A 587 -0.59 -4.76 14.95
N ALA A 588 -1.45 -5.77 15.00
CA ALA A 588 -2.61 -5.79 15.90
C ALA A 588 -2.19 -5.80 17.37
N LEU A 589 -1.14 -6.57 17.72
CA LEU A 589 -0.56 -6.59 19.05
C LEU A 589 0.14 -5.28 19.42
N LEU A 590 0.76 -4.59 18.46
CA LEU A 590 1.32 -3.25 18.67
C LEU A 590 0.21 -2.24 18.96
N LEU A 591 -0.92 -2.34 18.28
CA LEU A 591 -2.05 -1.43 18.49
C LEU A 591 -2.75 -1.68 19.84
N LEU A 592 -3.07 -2.94 20.16
CA LEU A 592 -3.83 -3.30 21.36
C LEU A 592 -2.95 -3.47 22.60
N GLY A 593 -1.78 -4.09 22.44
CA GLY A 593 -0.87 -4.45 23.53
C GLY A 593 -0.03 -3.30 24.06
N THR A 594 0.12 -2.20 23.33
CA THR A 594 0.74 -0.96 23.87
C THR A 594 -0.21 -0.19 24.77
N ILE A 595 -1.52 -0.31 24.53
CA ILE A 595 -2.60 0.30 25.33
C ILE A 595 -2.94 -0.56 26.53
N THR A 596 -3.05 -1.88 26.31
CA THR A 596 -3.41 -2.85 27.34
C THR A 596 -2.52 -4.09 27.18
N PRO A 597 -1.38 -4.21 27.88
CA PRO A 597 -0.42 -5.31 27.69
C PRO A 597 -1.02 -6.71 27.78
N THR A 598 -2.00 -6.89 28.66
CA THR A 598 -2.76 -8.15 28.80
C THR A 598 -3.52 -8.57 27.54
N ALA A 599 -3.76 -7.67 26.58
CA ALA A 599 -4.31 -8.00 25.26
C ALA A 599 -3.40 -8.98 24.50
N VAL A 600 -2.08 -8.95 24.72
CA VAL A 600 -1.13 -9.87 24.08
C VAL A 600 -1.34 -11.29 24.56
N ALA A 601 -1.49 -11.47 25.88
CA ALA A 601 -1.78 -12.78 26.47
C ALA A 601 -3.15 -13.29 26.02
N ALA A 602 -4.18 -12.44 26.03
CA ALA A 602 -5.51 -12.79 25.53
C ALA A 602 -5.47 -13.23 24.06
N TYR A 603 -4.80 -12.47 23.19
CA TYR A 603 -4.62 -12.81 21.78
C TYR A 603 -3.89 -14.15 21.60
N ALA A 604 -2.79 -14.36 22.34
CA ALA A 604 -2.03 -15.59 22.30
C ALA A 604 -2.88 -16.81 22.70
N VAL A 605 -3.66 -16.70 23.79
CA VAL A 605 -4.58 -17.76 24.23
C VAL A 605 -5.61 -18.07 23.14
N VAL A 606 -6.22 -17.04 22.52
CA VAL A 606 -7.20 -17.24 21.44
C VAL A 606 -6.58 -17.91 20.23
N VAL A 607 -5.40 -17.48 19.79
CA VAL A 607 -4.68 -18.09 18.66
C VAL A 607 -4.24 -19.51 19.00
N VAL A 608 -3.87 -19.80 20.25
CA VAL A 608 -3.53 -21.16 20.71
C VAL A 608 -4.75 -22.08 20.71
N VAL A 609 -5.85 -21.66 21.31
CA VAL A 609 -7.09 -22.44 21.30
C VAL A 609 -7.57 -22.67 19.87
N ALA A 610 -7.56 -21.64 19.02
CA ALA A 610 -7.90 -21.78 17.61
C ALA A 610 -6.91 -22.71 16.88
N GLY A 611 -5.60 -22.54 17.10
CA GLY A 611 -4.55 -23.35 16.51
C GLY A 611 -4.70 -24.83 16.84
N LEU A 612 -5.02 -25.15 18.11
CA LEU A 612 -5.29 -26.52 18.57
C LEU A 612 -6.56 -27.10 17.95
N LEU A 613 -7.67 -26.34 17.94
CA LEU A 613 -8.95 -26.80 17.37
C LEU A 613 -8.91 -26.99 15.85
N TYR A 614 -8.13 -26.17 15.14
CA TYR A 614 -7.92 -26.29 13.69
C TYR A 614 -6.71 -27.16 13.33
N ARG A 615 -6.03 -27.77 14.31
CA ARG A 615 -4.84 -28.63 14.12
C ARG A 615 -3.76 -27.95 13.26
N SER A 616 -3.43 -26.73 13.63
CA SER A 616 -2.49 -25.89 12.89
C SER A 616 -1.06 -26.42 13.01
N GLY A 617 -0.27 -26.25 11.95
CA GLY A 617 1.12 -26.74 11.93
C GLY A 617 2.06 -25.92 12.82
N TRP A 618 3.27 -26.43 13.06
CA TRP A 618 4.31 -25.78 13.88
C TRP A 618 4.56 -24.30 13.53
N ARG A 619 4.41 -23.95 12.25
CA ARG A 619 4.64 -22.60 11.73
C ARG A 619 3.66 -21.55 12.28
N THR A 620 2.44 -21.94 12.68
CA THR A 620 1.49 -21.02 13.33
C THR A 620 2.04 -20.59 14.69
N TRP A 621 2.69 -21.50 15.43
CA TRP A 621 3.37 -21.21 16.69
C TRP A 621 4.56 -20.28 16.49
N VAL A 622 5.38 -20.53 15.46
CA VAL A 622 6.48 -19.62 15.09
C VAL A 622 5.94 -18.24 14.72
N GLY A 623 4.88 -18.17 13.91
CA GLY A 623 4.28 -16.90 13.52
C GLY A 623 3.71 -16.12 14.70
N LEU A 624 3.10 -16.82 15.67
CA LEU A 624 2.64 -16.22 16.93
C LEU A 624 3.82 -15.72 17.77
N LEU A 625 4.88 -16.51 17.92
CA LEU A 625 6.09 -16.11 18.65
C LEU A 625 6.78 -14.92 17.99
N VAL A 626 6.84 -14.87 16.66
CA VAL A 626 7.36 -13.71 15.92
C VAL A 626 6.50 -12.47 16.15
N ALA A 627 5.17 -12.62 16.19
CA ALA A 627 4.27 -11.51 16.46
C ALA A 627 4.44 -10.95 17.88
N ILE A 628 4.51 -11.82 18.88
CA ILE A 628 4.75 -11.45 20.29
C ILE A 628 6.15 -10.87 20.46
N GLY A 629 7.16 -11.48 19.82
CA GLY A 629 8.54 -11.00 19.85
C GLY A 629 8.69 -9.62 19.22
N ALA A 630 8.02 -9.36 18.10
CA ALA A 630 8.00 -8.03 17.47
C ALA A 630 7.38 -6.98 18.40
N TRP A 631 6.26 -7.30 19.06
CA TRP A 631 5.67 -6.43 20.08
C TRP A 631 6.63 -6.21 21.25
N ALA A 632 7.22 -7.27 21.80
CA ALA A 632 8.11 -7.20 22.95
C ALA A 632 9.39 -6.38 22.70
N VAL A 633 9.94 -6.47 21.47
CA VAL A 633 11.08 -5.64 21.05
C VAL A 633 10.67 -4.19 20.88
N LEU A 634 9.52 -3.92 20.24
CA LEU A 634 9.07 -2.55 19.98
C LEU A 634 8.64 -1.80 21.26
N VAL A 635 8.16 -2.54 22.26
CA VAL A 635 7.76 -2.02 23.57
C VAL A 635 8.93 -2.06 24.57
N SER A 636 10.13 -2.43 24.12
CA SER A 636 11.27 -2.67 25.01
C SER A 636 11.66 -1.54 25.96
N PRO A 637 11.53 -0.24 25.59
CA PRO A 637 11.77 0.85 26.52
C PRO A 637 10.87 0.82 27.76
N TRP A 638 9.65 0.28 27.65
CA TRP A 638 8.66 0.27 28.73
C TRP A 638 8.82 -0.87 29.73
N TRP A 639 9.64 -1.88 29.42
CA TRP A 639 9.81 -3.05 30.30
C TRP A 639 10.24 -2.71 31.74
N PRO A 640 11.17 -1.77 31.99
CA PRO A 640 11.53 -1.37 33.36
C PRO A 640 10.32 -0.86 34.14
N THR A 641 9.49 -0.02 33.52
CA THR A 641 8.26 0.53 34.11
C THR A 641 7.24 -0.58 34.40
N LEU A 642 7.05 -1.52 33.47
CA LEU A 642 6.18 -2.67 33.67
C LEU A 642 6.68 -3.64 34.76
N ALA A 643 8.00 -3.80 34.90
CA ALA A 643 8.62 -4.65 35.91
C ALA A 643 8.49 -4.04 37.32
N GLN A 644 8.65 -2.72 37.44
CA GLN A 644 8.49 -2.00 38.70
C GLN A 644 7.01 -1.86 39.10
N TYR A 645 6.12 -1.66 38.13
CA TYR A 645 4.68 -1.50 38.34
C TYR A 645 3.88 -2.54 37.54
N PRO A 646 3.79 -3.79 38.00
CA PRO A 646 3.08 -4.85 37.28
C PRO A 646 1.57 -4.56 37.13
N GLY A 647 1.01 -3.67 37.96
CA GLY A 647 -0.34 -3.15 37.80
C GLY A 647 -0.60 -2.55 36.41
N ARG A 648 0.43 -2.01 35.75
CA ARG A 648 0.33 -1.47 34.39
C ARG A 648 -0.01 -2.51 33.32
N LEU A 649 0.20 -3.80 33.59
CA LEU A 649 -0.17 -4.88 32.65
C LEU A 649 -1.68 -4.99 32.44
N VAL A 650 -2.48 -4.62 33.45
CA VAL A 650 -3.95 -4.77 33.45
C VAL A 650 -4.70 -3.45 33.24
N THR A 651 -4.01 -2.31 33.27
CA THR A 651 -4.61 -0.97 33.12
C THR A 651 -4.46 -0.40 31.70
N GLY A 652 -5.26 0.63 31.35
CA GLY A 652 -5.26 1.32 30.04
C GLY A 652 -4.34 2.55 29.96
N THR A 653 -4.59 3.47 29.02
CA THR A 653 -3.68 4.59 28.66
C THR A 653 -3.56 5.65 29.74
N ASP A 654 -4.60 5.93 30.52
CA ASP A 654 -4.52 6.85 31.68
C ASP A 654 -5.29 6.25 32.88
N PRO A 655 -4.63 5.40 33.69
CA PRO A 655 -5.29 4.67 34.77
C PRO A 655 -5.91 5.60 35.80
N VAL A 656 -5.26 6.73 36.12
CA VAL A 656 -5.71 7.65 37.19
C VAL A 656 -7.10 8.24 36.92
N LEU A 657 -7.53 8.31 35.66
CA LEU A 657 -8.87 8.78 35.27
C LEU A 657 -9.97 7.71 35.46
N ALA A 658 -9.61 6.48 35.81
CA ALA A 658 -10.58 5.43 36.10
C ALA A 658 -11.18 5.60 37.51
N SER A 659 -12.48 5.32 37.66
CA SER A 659 -13.14 5.41 38.96
C SER A 659 -12.54 4.43 39.98
N LEU A 660 -12.37 4.90 41.22
CA LEU A 660 -11.96 4.08 42.36
C LEU A 660 -13.14 3.31 42.98
N THR A 661 -14.38 3.62 42.60
CA THR A 661 -15.57 2.94 43.11
C THR A 661 -15.61 1.50 42.63
N ALA A 662 -15.79 0.56 43.56
CA ALA A 662 -16.02 -0.84 43.22
C ALA A 662 -17.32 -0.96 42.42
N GLN A 663 -17.27 -1.72 41.33
CA GLN A 663 -18.42 -1.94 40.45
C GLN A 663 -19.13 -3.23 40.85
N ASP A 664 -20.46 -3.25 40.72
CA ASP A 664 -21.24 -4.46 40.93
C ASP A 664 -21.06 -5.44 39.76
N PRO A 665 -20.60 -6.69 39.99
CA PRO A 665 -20.31 -7.63 38.91
C PRO A 665 -21.49 -7.94 37.98
N TRP A 666 -22.72 -7.91 38.51
CA TRP A 666 -23.91 -8.17 37.72
C TRP A 666 -24.28 -6.99 36.80
N GLN A 667 -23.95 -5.74 37.20
CA GLN A 667 -24.16 -4.56 36.37
C GLN A 667 -23.20 -4.54 35.18
N LEU A 668 -21.98 -5.07 35.35
CA LEU A 668 -21.00 -5.24 34.28
C LEU A 668 -21.48 -6.20 33.18
N LEU A 669 -22.26 -7.23 33.52
CA LEU A 669 -22.87 -8.14 32.53
C LEU A 669 -23.83 -7.43 31.57
N PHE A 670 -24.33 -6.26 31.95
CA PHE A 670 -25.16 -5.41 31.12
C PHE A 670 -24.41 -4.21 30.54
N GLY A 671 -23.09 -4.12 30.76
CA GLY A 671 -22.23 -3.08 30.19
C GLY A 671 -22.19 -1.79 31.00
N GLN A 672 -22.79 -1.78 32.20
CA GLN A 672 -22.76 -0.64 33.10
C GLN A 672 -21.43 -0.63 33.86
N THR A 673 -20.59 0.37 33.62
CA THR A 673 -19.29 0.52 34.32
C THR A 673 -19.19 1.76 35.19
N ASP A 674 -20.15 2.68 35.07
CA ASP A 674 -20.25 3.93 35.81
C ASP A 674 -21.68 4.49 35.66
N VAL A 675 -22.08 5.39 36.56
CA VAL A 675 -23.40 6.05 36.53
C VAL A 675 -23.35 7.31 35.65
N VAL A 676 -22.20 7.96 35.53
CA VAL A 676 -22.07 9.23 34.80
C VAL A 676 -21.86 9.00 33.30
N GLY A 677 -22.72 9.60 32.47
CA GLY A 677 -22.60 9.61 31.01
C GLY A 677 -22.92 8.28 30.30
N GLN A 678 -23.43 7.25 30.97
CA GLN A 678 -23.79 5.98 30.33
C GLN A 678 -25.28 5.88 30.00
N ALA A 679 -25.64 4.89 29.18
CA ALA A 679 -27.05 4.58 28.96
C ALA A 679 -27.72 4.15 30.28
N PRO A 680 -29.01 4.45 30.48
CA PRO A 680 -29.74 3.97 31.65
C PRO A 680 -29.69 2.44 31.77
N LEU A 681 -29.59 1.93 33.00
CA LEU A 681 -29.43 0.50 33.26
C LEU A 681 -30.49 -0.37 32.56
N TRP A 682 -31.75 0.08 32.49
CA TRP A 682 -32.81 -0.67 31.82
C TRP A 682 -32.55 -0.83 30.31
N LEU A 683 -31.97 0.19 29.66
CA LEU A 683 -31.67 0.17 28.24
C LEU A 683 -30.46 -0.74 27.97
N ASN A 684 -29.42 -0.60 28.80
CA ASN A 684 -28.25 -1.47 28.78
C ASN A 684 -28.64 -2.94 29.03
N ALA A 685 -29.53 -3.20 29.99
CA ALA A 685 -30.05 -4.54 30.27
C ALA A 685 -30.79 -5.15 29.07
N ILE A 686 -31.61 -4.37 28.35
CA ILE A 686 -32.29 -4.85 27.13
C ILE A 686 -31.28 -5.09 26.00
N ALA A 687 -30.37 -4.15 25.78
CA ALA A 687 -29.42 -4.20 24.65
C ALA A 687 -28.36 -5.29 24.85
N ALA A 688 -27.57 -5.20 25.92
CA ALA A 688 -26.54 -6.18 26.25
C ALA A 688 -27.13 -7.54 26.60
N GLY A 689 -28.21 -7.57 27.39
CA GLY A 689 -28.92 -8.81 27.71
C GLY A 689 -29.49 -9.48 26.47
N GLY A 690 -30.05 -8.71 25.52
CA GLY A 690 -30.50 -9.22 24.22
C GLY A 690 -29.37 -9.86 23.42
N ILE A 691 -28.18 -9.25 23.37
CA ILE A 691 -26.99 -9.83 22.72
C ILE A 691 -26.60 -11.16 23.38
N LEU A 692 -26.54 -11.22 24.71
CA LEU A 692 -26.18 -12.43 25.46
C LEU A 692 -27.23 -13.54 25.27
N VAL A 693 -28.52 -13.22 25.31
CA VAL A 693 -29.61 -14.18 25.05
C VAL A 693 -29.51 -14.74 23.63
N LEU A 694 -29.29 -13.89 22.62
CA LEU A 694 -29.11 -14.34 21.24
C LEU A 694 -27.87 -15.23 21.08
N ALA A 695 -26.79 -14.95 21.80
CA ALA A 695 -25.57 -15.77 21.80
C ALA A 695 -25.80 -17.14 22.47
N LEU A 696 -26.45 -17.16 23.65
CA LEU A 696 -26.79 -18.38 24.38
C LEU A 696 -27.71 -19.28 23.55
N VAL A 697 -28.79 -18.72 22.99
CA VAL A 697 -29.68 -19.46 22.08
C VAL A 697 -28.90 -19.94 20.85
N GLY A 698 -28.04 -19.08 20.28
CA GLY A 698 -27.17 -19.40 19.16
C GLY A 698 -26.27 -20.62 19.39
N LEU A 699 -25.79 -20.81 20.62
CA LEU A 699 -24.95 -21.94 21.02
C LEU A 699 -25.72 -23.27 21.01
N PHE A 700 -26.98 -23.27 21.42
CA PHE A 700 -27.82 -24.48 21.43
C PHE A 700 -28.30 -24.90 20.04
N LEU A 701 -28.28 -23.99 19.06
CA LEU A 701 -28.77 -24.25 17.70
C LEU A 701 -27.80 -25.09 16.87
N ARG A 702 -26.49 -24.94 17.09
CA ARG A 702 -25.44 -25.69 16.41
C ARG A 702 -24.14 -25.51 17.18
N ALA A 703 -23.30 -26.55 17.25
CA ALA A 703 -21.95 -26.46 17.78
C ALA A 703 -20.94 -26.61 16.63
N ASP A 704 -20.36 -25.50 16.17
CA ASP A 704 -19.18 -25.48 15.31
C ASP A 704 -17.91 -25.06 16.10
N ARG A 705 -16.73 -25.36 15.56
CA ARG A 705 -15.45 -25.00 16.22
C ARG A 705 -15.32 -23.49 16.45
N GLY A 706 -15.90 -22.67 15.59
CA GLY A 706 -15.89 -21.21 15.69
C GLY A 706 -16.74 -20.68 16.85
N GLN A 707 -17.88 -21.32 17.13
CA GLN A 707 -18.77 -21.00 18.25
C GLN A 707 -18.15 -21.41 19.58
N VAL A 708 -17.42 -22.54 19.63
CA VAL A 708 -16.66 -22.93 20.83
C VAL A 708 -15.59 -21.90 21.16
N ILE A 709 -14.81 -21.46 20.16
CA ILE A 709 -13.83 -20.38 20.34
C ILE A 709 -14.54 -19.10 20.79
N GLY A 710 -15.63 -18.71 20.12
CA GLY A 710 -16.41 -17.53 20.49
C GLY A 710 -16.96 -17.60 21.92
N LEU A 711 -17.41 -18.76 22.38
CA LEU A 711 -17.87 -18.98 23.76
C LEU A 711 -16.73 -18.81 24.76
N VAL A 712 -15.57 -19.43 24.50
CA VAL A 712 -14.38 -19.30 25.36
C VAL A 712 -13.95 -17.84 25.46
N VAL A 713 -13.92 -17.12 24.34
CA VAL A 713 -13.57 -15.68 24.32
C VAL A 713 -14.62 -14.83 25.04
N MET A 714 -15.91 -15.14 24.86
CA MET A 714 -17.00 -14.43 25.54
C MET A 714 -16.90 -14.59 27.06
N VAL A 715 -16.76 -15.83 27.54
CA VAL A 715 -16.62 -16.12 28.98
C VAL A 715 -15.34 -15.51 29.53
N PHE A 716 -14.23 -15.59 28.79
CA PHE A 716 -12.96 -14.98 29.18
C PHE A 716 -13.07 -13.46 29.28
N GLY A 717 -13.60 -12.78 28.27
CA GLY A 717 -13.72 -11.31 28.26
C GLY A 717 -14.62 -10.78 29.38
N LEU A 718 -15.81 -11.37 29.54
CA LEU A 718 -16.75 -10.97 30.59
C LEU A 718 -16.24 -11.34 32.00
N GLY A 719 -15.64 -12.52 32.15
CA GLY A 719 -15.07 -12.98 33.42
C GLY A 719 -13.85 -12.16 33.84
N LEU A 720 -12.99 -11.79 32.89
CA LEU A 720 -11.85 -10.92 33.14
C LEU A 720 -12.29 -9.50 33.49
N ALA A 721 -13.31 -8.95 32.81
CA ALA A 721 -13.90 -7.67 33.19
C ALA A 721 -14.43 -7.68 34.63
N ALA A 722 -15.16 -8.73 35.01
CA ALA A 722 -15.67 -8.88 36.38
C ALA A 722 -14.55 -9.03 37.41
N ALA A 723 -13.52 -9.85 37.14
CA ALA A 723 -12.39 -10.04 38.04
C ALA A 723 -11.56 -8.75 38.22
N LEU A 724 -11.26 -8.06 37.11
CA LEU A 724 -10.49 -6.83 37.13
C LEU A 724 -11.22 -5.68 37.82
N SER A 725 -12.56 -5.63 37.75
CA SER A 725 -13.35 -4.60 38.44
C SER A 725 -13.16 -4.61 39.97
N GLN A 726 -12.86 -5.77 40.54
CA GLN A 726 -12.68 -5.95 41.99
C GLN A 726 -11.25 -5.71 42.44
N LEU A 727 -10.29 -5.75 41.51
CA LEU A 727 -8.87 -5.60 41.81
C LEU A 727 -8.48 -4.13 41.99
N VAL A 728 -7.66 -3.86 43.00
CA VAL A 728 -6.94 -2.57 43.14
C VAL A 728 -5.47 -2.85 42.87
N VAL A 729 -4.88 -2.06 41.98
CA VAL A 729 -3.48 -2.19 41.56
C VAL A 729 -2.74 -0.87 41.76
N ILE A 730 -1.44 -0.99 41.98
CA ILE A 730 -0.53 0.15 42.14
C ILE A 730 0.09 0.46 40.79
N VAL A 731 0.02 1.73 40.40
CA VAL A 731 0.66 2.33 39.22
C VAL A 731 1.57 3.47 39.69
N PRO A 732 2.46 4.02 38.85
CA PRO A 732 3.38 5.08 39.26
C PRO A 732 2.70 6.28 39.94
N ALA A 733 1.50 6.64 39.47
CA ALA A 733 0.74 7.79 39.97
C ALA A 733 -0.19 7.49 41.18
N GLY A 734 -0.27 6.24 41.66
CA GLY A 734 -1.08 5.88 42.82
C GLY A 734 -1.82 4.54 42.72
N GLN A 735 -2.84 4.36 43.55
CA GLN A 735 -3.72 3.19 43.52
C GLN A 735 -4.90 3.41 42.58
N VAL A 736 -5.19 2.43 41.72
CA VAL A 736 -6.22 2.53 40.69
C VAL A 736 -6.90 1.17 40.49
N ARG A 737 -8.17 1.18 40.06
CA ARG A 737 -8.86 -0.02 39.52
C ARG A 737 -8.66 -0.16 38.01
N PRO A 738 -8.38 -1.36 37.48
CA PRO A 738 -8.23 -1.58 36.04
C PRO A 738 -9.46 -1.18 35.23
N ALA A 739 -9.23 -0.66 34.02
CA ALA A 739 -10.29 -0.35 33.07
C ALA A 739 -10.88 -1.66 32.50
N VAL A 740 -12.21 -1.79 32.58
CA VAL A 740 -12.93 -3.03 32.22
C VAL A 740 -13.63 -2.94 30.86
N GLU A 741 -13.75 -1.75 30.29
CA GLU A 741 -14.53 -1.48 29.08
C GLU A 741 -14.03 -2.23 27.83
N THR A 742 -12.71 -2.36 27.67
CA THR A 742 -12.09 -3.07 26.54
C THR A 742 -12.39 -4.57 26.58
N TRP A 743 -12.43 -5.15 27.78
CA TRP A 743 -12.79 -6.55 28.02
C TRP A 743 -14.28 -6.83 27.84
N LEU A 744 -15.14 -5.87 28.21
CA LEU A 744 -16.57 -5.93 27.89
C LEU A 744 -16.79 -5.91 26.38
N LEU A 745 -16.11 -5.03 25.63
CA LEU A 745 -16.18 -5.03 24.16
C LEU A 745 -15.74 -6.37 23.57
N LEU A 746 -14.65 -6.97 24.07
CA LEU A 746 -14.21 -8.30 23.65
C LEU A 746 -15.29 -9.37 23.91
N GLY A 747 -15.90 -9.36 25.09
CA GLY A 747 -16.97 -10.26 25.49
C GLY A 747 -18.20 -10.15 24.59
N TYR A 748 -18.71 -8.94 24.39
CA TYR A 748 -19.86 -8.68 23.52
C TYR A 748 -19.57 -8.96 22.04
N ALA A 749 -18.38 -8.63 21.55
CA ALA A 749 -17.97 -8.95 20.18
C ALA A 749 -17.97 -10.47 19.94
N ALA A 750 -17.47 -11.24 20.91
CA ALA A 750 -17.50 -12.69 20.84
C ALA A 750 -18.93 -13.25 20.93
N ALA A 751 -19.78 -12.71 21.80
CA ALA A 751 -21.21 -13.05 21.87
C ALA A 751 -21.93 -12.81 20.53
N LEU A 752 -21.66 -11.68 19.89
CA LEU A 752 -22.18 -11.32 18.57
C LEU A 752 -21.71 -12.28 17.47
N VAL A 753 -20.47 -12.75 17.51
CA VAL A 753 -19.97 -13.79 16.60
C VAL A 753 -20.68 -15.14 16.84
N VAL A 754 -20.84 -15.55 18.11
CA VAL A 754 -21.55 -16.79 18.48
C VAL A 754 -23.01 -16.75 18.00
N ALA A 755 -23.71 -15.64 18.26
CA ALA A 755 -25.06 -15.39 17.76
C ALA A 755 -25.10 -15.43 16.22
N GLY A 756 -24.21 -14.70 15.56
CA GLY A 756 -24.13 -14.66 14.10
C GLY A 756 -23.92 -16.03 13.45
N ARG A 757 -23.07 -16.88 14.02
CA ARG A 757 -22.86 -18.24 13.48
C ARG A 757 -24.03 -19.17 13.76
N GLY A 758 -24.56 -19.15 14.99
CA GLY A 758 -25.65 -20.04 15.41
C GLY A 758 -26.94 -19.80 14.65
N TRP A 759 -27.36 -18.54 14.56
CA TRP A 759 -28.58 -18.14 13.87
C TRP A 759 -28.48 -18.30 12.36
N GLN A 760 -27.28 -18.18 11.77
CA GLN A 760 -27.08 -18.51 10.35
C GLN A 760 -27.40 -19.98 10.07
N GLY A 761 -26.93 -20.88 10.93
CA GLY A 761 -27.20 -22.31 10.80
C GLY A 761 -28.70 -22.63 10.85
N LEU A 762 -29.43 -21.95 11.73
CA LEU A 762 -30.89 -22.07 11.84
C LEU A 762 -31.57 -21.55 10.57
N VAL A 763 -31.31 -20.32 10.15
CA VAL A 763 -31.93 -19.70 8.96
C VAL A 763 -31.69 -20.53 7.70
N ALA A 764 -30.48 -21.08 7.53
CA ALA A 764 -30.15 -21.96 6.40
C ALA A 764 -30.91 -23.30 6.44
N SER A 765 -31.34 -23.77 7.62
CA SER A 765 -32.11 -25.01 7.78
C SER A 765 -33.62 -24.83 7.59
N LEU A 766 -34.15 -23.60 7.72
CA LEU A 766 -35.59 -23.31 7.62
C LEU A 766 -36.13 -23.55 6.21
N THR A 767 -35.34 -23.30 5.17
CA THR A 767 -35.76 -23.55 3.77
C THR A 767 -36.07 -25.01 3.46
N ARG A 768 -35.69 -25.93 4.36
CA ARG A 768 -35.92 -27.37 4.22
C ARG A 768 -36.91 -27.93 5.27
N ARG A 769 -37.55 -27.09 6.08
CA ARG A 769 -38.43 -27.51 7.18
C ARG A 769 -39.83 -26.91 7.03
N ASN A 770 -40.84 -27.64 7.48
CA ASN A 770 -42.20 -27.12 7.60
C ASN A 770 -42.30 -26.05 8.70
N LEU A 771 -43.37 -25.24 8.65
CA LEU A 771 -43.72 -24.28 9.69
C LEU A 771 -43.78 -24.99 11.07
N GLY A 772 -43.08 -24.43 12.05
CA GLY A 772 -42.92 -25.04 13.37
C GLY A 772 -42.08 -24.16 14.32
N GLY A 773 -41.70 -24.69 15.48
CA GLY A 773 -41.02 -23.92 16.54
C GLY A 773 -39.73 -23.22 16.11
N ALA A 774 -38.99 -23.77 15.15
CA ALA A 774 -37.79 -23.15 14.58
C ALA A 774 -38.09 -21.81 13.86
N HIS A 775 -39.26 -21.68 13.20
CA HIS A 775 -39.70 -20.45 12.55
C HIS A 775 -40.07 -19.39 13.59
N VAL A 776 -40.82 -19.79 14.63
CA VAL A 776 -41.18 -18.90 15.76
C VAL A 776 -39.93 -18.39 16.46
N LEU A 777 -38.97 -19.27 16.76
CA LEU A 777 -37.69 -18.89 17.37
C LEU A 777 -36.92 -17.89 16.49
N THR A 778 -36.93 -18.09 15.16
CA THR A 778 -36.29 -17.17 14.20
C THR A 778 -36.91 -15.77 14.24
N VAL A 779 -38.24 -15.69 14.31
CA VAL A 779 -38.97 -14.42 14.44
C VAL A 779 -38.68 -13.74 15.77
N ILE A 780 -38.70 -14.49 16.88
CA ILE A 780 -38.38 -13.95 18.22
C ILE A 780 -36.96 -13.39 18.26
N GLY A 781 -35.96 -14.11 17.74
CA GLY A 781 -34.60 -13.59 17.70
C GLY A 781 -34.43 -12.40 16.77
N GLY A 782 -35.14 -12.39 15.65
CA GLY A 782 -35.20 -11.22 14.77
C GLY A 782 -35.80 -10.00 15.47
N LEU A 783 -36.86 -10.18 16.27
CA LEU A 783 -37.48 -9.13 17.07
C LEU A 783 -36.52 -8.61 18.15
N ILE A 784 -35.86 -9.50 18.90
CA ILE A 784 -34.86 -9.12 19.91
C ILE A 784 -33.74 -8.32 19.24
N ALA A 785 -33.20 -8.79 18.12
CA ALA A 785 -32.15 -8.06 17.39
C ALA A 785 -32.62 -6.68 16.91
N ALA A 786 -33.86 -6.58 16.41
CA ALA A 786 -34.45 -5.30 16.00
C ALA A 786 -34.60 -4.34 17.20
N VAL A 787 -35.08 -4.81 18.34
CA VAL A 787 -35.22 -4.03 19.57
C VAL A 787 -33.86 -3.52 20.05
N VAL A 788 -32.83 -4.39 20.10
CA VAL A 788 -31.46 -4.02 20.47
C VAL A 788 -30.92 -2.91 19.56
N LEU A 789 -31.07 -3.06 18.24
CA LEU A 789 -30.56 -2.08 17.27
C LEU A 789 -31.33 -0.75 17.33
N VAL A 790 -32.66 -0.80 17.38
CA VAL A 790 -33.51 0.40 17.41
C VAL A 790 -33.30 1.18 18.70
N LEU A 791 -33.34 0.53 19.86
CA LEU A 791 -33.12 1.21 21.15
C LEU A 791 -31.69 1.74 21.26
N GLY A 792 -30.67 0.98 20.84
CA GLY A 792 -29.28 1.42 20.85
C GLY A 792 -29.04 2.64 19.95
N SER A 793 -29.52 2.58 18.71
CA SER A 793 -29.42 3.70 17.76
C SER A 793 -30.26 4.92 18.17
N GLY A 794 -31.44 4.70 18.74
CA GLY A 794 -32.33 5.75 19.21
C GLY A 794 -31.73 6.50 20.39
N TRP A 795 -31.20 5.78 21.38
CA TRP A 795 -30.44 6.39 22.49
C TRP A 795 -29.25 7.18 21.96
N TRP A 796 -28.43 6.58 21.10
CA TRP A 796 -27.25 7.24 20.53
C TRP A 796 -27.58 8.57 19.84
N LEU A 797 -28.60 8.59 18.99
CA LEU A 797 -28.99 9.78 18.21
C LEU A 797 -29.68 10.86 19.05
N LEU A 798 -30.45 10.47 20.06
CA LEU A 798 -31.29 11.39 20.83
C LEU A 798 -30.64 11.89 22.14
N GLY A 799 -29.82 11.06 22.80
CA GLY A 799 -29.28 11.37 24.13
C GLY A 799 -27.85 10.87 24.40
N GLY A 800 -27.27 10.03 23.53
CA GLY A 800 -26.02 9.30 23.78
C GLY A 800 -24.73 10.11 23.63
N THR A 801 -24.82 11.43 23.44
CA THR A 801 -23.67 12.35 23.42
C THR A 801 -23.77 13.45 24.47
N GLY A 802 -24.76 13.43 25.37
CA GLY A 802 -24.92 14.44 26.43
C GLY A 802 -23.67 14.62 27.31
N THR A 803 -23.62 15.74 28.06
CA THR A 803 -22.54 16.05 29.01
C THR A 803 -22.27 14.85 29.93
N PRO A 804 -20.98 14.47 30.12
CA PRO A 804 -19.88 15.38 30.46
C PRO A 804 -18.74 15.57 29.41
N LEU A 805 -18.86 15.09 28.17
CA LEU A 805 -17.88 15.40 27.12
C LEU A 805 -18.15 16.81 26.58
N GLU A 806 -17.13 17.66 26.49
CA GLU A 806 -17.25 19.06 26.06
C GLU A 806 -16.09 19.47 25.13
N ARG A 807 -16.30 20.51 24.32
CA ARG A 807 -15.21 21.25 23.67
C ARG A 807 -15.02 22.55 24.42
N SER A 808 -13.91 22.65 25.13
CA SER A 808 -13.54 23.86 25.87
C SER A 808 -12.38 24.57 25.17
N GLU A 809 -12.48 25.89 25.04
CA GLU A 809 -11.28 26.72 24.85
C GLU A 809 -10.54 26.77 26.20
N ASP A 810 -9.22 26.57 26.17
CA ASP A 810 -8.37 26.37 27.36
C ASP A 810 -8.76 27.25 28.56
N ALA A 811 -9.12 26.63 29.68
CA ALA A 811 -9.40 27.30 30.96
C ALA A 811 -8.14 27.85 31.67
N VAL A 812 -6.96 27.66 31.07
CA VAL A 812 -5.67 28.12 31.58
C VAL A 812 -5.22 29.37 30.78
N PRO A 813 -5.13 30.55 31.43
CA PRO A 813 -4.66 31.76 30.78
C PRO A 813 -3.34 31.61 30.01
N ALA A 814 -3.19 32.32 28.89
CA ALA A 814 -2.03 32.21 28.00
C ALA A 814 -0.68 32.50 28.69
N TYR A 815 -0.65 33.35 29.73
CA TYR A 815 0.58 33.63 30.48
C TYR A 815 1.05 32.45 31.33
N LEU A 816 0.13 31.61 31.86
CA LEU A 816 0.48 30.38 32.57
C LEU A 816 1.07 29.34 31.62
N ARG A 817 0.49 29.19 30.42
CA ARG A 817 1.06 28.32 29.37
C ARG A 817 2.46 28.78 28.93
N GLY A 818 2.68 30.10 28.87
CA GLY A 818 4.00 30.66 28.59
C GLY A 818 5.04 30.31 29.66
N ALA A 819 4.63 30.31 30.93
CA ALA A 819 5.48 29.89 32.04
C ALA A 819 5.73 28.37 32.06
N GLU A 820 4.69 27.57 31.81
CA GLU A 820 4.80 26.11 31.65
C GLU A 820 5.75 25.75 30.50
N ALA A 821 5.67 26.42 29.36
CA ALA A 821 6.59 26.23 28.24
C ALA A 821 8.06 26.53 28.58
N GLN A 822 8.30 27.39 29.58
CA GLN A 822 9.63 27.69 30.12
C GLN A 822 10.08 26.69 31.22
N GLY A 823 9.23 25.70 31.55
CA GLY A 823 9.52 24.68 32.56
C GLY A 823 9.13 25.06 33.99
N LEU A 824 8.31 26.10 34.17
CA LEU A 824 7.78 26.51 35.47
C LEU A 824 6.41 25.88 35.72
N ALA A 825 6.22 25.25 36.88
CA ALA A 825 4.95 24.62 37.24
C ALA A 825 3.96 25.62 37.88
N THR A 826 2.68 25.33 37.77
CA THR A 826 1.58 26.07 38.40
C THR A 826 0.97 25.21 39.51
N LEU A 827 1.06 25.66 40.76
CA LEU A 827 0.41 25.01 41.91
C LEU A 827 -1.04 25.48 42.00
N THR A 828 -2.00 24.62 41.67
CA THR A 828 -3.43 24.93 41.75
C THR A 828 -4.04 24.35 43.01
N ILE A 829 -4.76 25.15 43.78
CA ILE A 829 -5.49 24.78 45.00
C ILE A 829 -6.98 25.02 44.72
N ASP A 830 -7.81 23.98 44.82
CA ASP A 830 -9.26 24.07 44.69
C ASP A 830 -9.93 23.99 46.06
N ALA A 831 -10.54 25.09 46.49
CA ALA A 831 -11.23 25.24 47.76
C ALA A 831 -12.77 25.23 47.62
N ARG A 832 -13.33 24.90 46.45
CA ARG A 832 -14.79 24.93 46.20
C ARG A 832 -15.56 23.83 46.95
N ALA A 833 -14.91 22.71 47.24
CA ALA A 833 -15.55 21.48 47.72
C ALA A 833 -15.29 21.16 49.21
N GLY A 834 -15.32 22.14 50.11
CA GLY A 834 -15.29 21.94 51.59
C GLY A 834 -13.99 21.38 52.19
N GLN A 835 -13.26 20.51 51.49
CA GLN A 835 -11.88 20.14 51.74
C GLN A 835 -11.03 20.63 50.56
N PRO A 836 -9.98 21.45 50.81
CA PRO A 836 -9.15 21.97 49.75
C PRO A 836 -8.33 20.84 49.12
N THR A 837 -8.47 20.68 47.81
CA THR A 837 -7.63 19.77 47.00
C THR A 837 -6.57 20.57 46.28
N TRP A 838 -5.45 19.95 45.90
CA TRP A 838 -4.38 20.64 45.20
C TRP A 838 -3.83 19.77 44.07
N ASN A 839 -3.29 20.43 43.04
CA ASN A 839 -2.64 19.80 41.91
C ASN A 839 -1.46 20.66 41.45
N LEU A 840 -0.34 20.04 41.12
CA LEU A 840 0.80 20.72 40.50
C LEU A 840 0.76 20.48 38.99
N GLN A 841 0.68 21.53 38.20
CA GLN A 841 0.57 21.45 36.75
C GLN A 841 1.86 21.94 36.09
N ASP A 842 2.53 21.07 35.33
CA ASP A 842 3.65 21.44 34.44
C ASP A 842 3.23 21.36 32.95
N ASN A 843 4.16 21.61 32.03
CA ASN A 843 3.92 21.52 30.58
C ASN A 843 3.62 20.11 30.04
N THR A 844 3.78 19.07 30.87
CA THR A 844 3.45 17.68 30.55
C THR A 844 2.18 17.19 31.25
N SER A 845 1.70 17.95 32.23
CA SER A 845 0.52 17.69 33.05
C SER A 845 -0.76 18.06 32.30
N GLY A 846 -1.84 17.31 32.55
CA GLY A 846 -3.13 17.55 31.88
C GLY A 846 -3.20 17.07 30.43
N GLN A 847 -2.20 16.34 29.94
CA GLN A 847 -2.20 15.71 28.63
C GLN A 847 -2.40 14.19 28.73
N LEU A 848 -2.94 13.55 27.69
CA LEU A 848 -3.05 12.10 27.57
C LEU A 848 -1.69 11.44 27.76
N GLY A 849 -1.59 10.55 28.74
CA GLY A 849 -0.36 9.85 29.10
C GLY A 849 0.51 10.62 30.08
N SER A 850 0.00 11.69 30.71
CA SER A 850 0.69 12.36 31.82
C SER A 850 1.00 11.39 32.96
N SER A 851 0.08 10.45 33.27
CA SER A 851 0.31 9.42 34.27
C SER A 851 1.42 8.42 33.91
N GLU A 852 1.79 8.36 32.63
CA GLU A 852 2.88 7.51 32.11
C GLU A 852 4.18 8.28 31.91
N ARG A 853 4.10 9.61 31.72
CA ARG A 853 5.23 10.44 31.31
C ARG A 853 5.89 11.18 32.46
N ASN A 854 5.14 11.61 33.47
CA ASN A 854 5.60 12.29 34.68
C ASN A 854 4.34 12.68 35.47
N ALA A 855 4.04 12.01 36.59
CA ALA A 855 3.40 12.76 37.66
C ALA A 855 4.45 13.81 38.13
N PRO A 856 4.09 15.04 38.49
CA PRO A 856 5.04 16.09 38.95
C PRO A 856 6.00 15.62 40.06
N PHE A 857 5.63 14.52 40.73
CA PHE A 857 6.40 13.87 41.77
C PHE A 857 6.73 12.41 41.48
N GLY A 858 6.39 11.82 40.33
CA GLY A 858 6.70 10.43 39.97
C GLY A 858 6.77 9.46 41.17
N THR A 859 7.99 9.02 41.50
CA THR A 859 8.33 8.25 42.72
C THR A 859 9.02 9.07 43.82
N ASP A 860 9.18 10.37 43.60
CA ASP A 860 9.71 11.39 44.52
C ASP A 860 8.69 11.69 45.64
N VAL A 861 8.64 10.79 46.61
CA VAL A 861 7.79 10.91 47.81
C VAL A 861 8.14 12.18 48.58
N GLU A 862 9.43 12.53 48.67
CA GLU A 862 9.91 13.72 49.36
C GLU A 862 9.38 15.01 48.72
N GLY A 863 9.44 15.11 47.39
CA GLY A 863 8.85 16.25 46.67
C GLY A 863 7.34 16.36 46.85
N ARG A 864 6.63 15.22 46.90
CA ARG A 864 5.18 15.22 47.16
C ARG A 864 4.85 15.66 48.58
N GLU A 865 5.55 15.13 49.57
CA GLU A 865 5.39 15.54 50.98
C GLU A 865 5.73 17.02 51.16
N LEU A 866 6.75 17.51 50.45
CA LEU A 866 7.09 18.93 50.41
C LEU A 866 5.94 19.76 49.83
N ALA A 867 5.36 19.37 48.71
CA ALA A 867 4.21 20.07 48.11
C ALA A 867 2.97 20.05 49.01
N GLU A 868 2.66 18.91 49.65
CA GLU A 868 1.58 18.81 50.64
C GLU A 868 1.84 19.75 51.82
N SER A 869 3.09 19.82 52.30
CA SER A 869 3.48 20.75 53.38
C SER A 869 3.34 22.22 52.98
N VAL A 870 3.66 22.58 51.73
CA VAL A 870 3.55 23.95 51.19
C VAL A 870 2.08 24.34 51.08
N VAL A 871 1.24 23.47 50.54
CA VAL A 871 -0.22 23.71 50.44
C VAL A 871 -0.84 23.88 51.83
N LEU A 872 -0.49 23.02 52.79
CA LEU A 872 -0.98 23.15 54.16
C LEU A 872 -0.52 24.45 54.83
N ARG A 873 0.72 24.89 54.61
CA ARG A 873 1.22 26.18 55.11
C ARG A 873 0.49 27.37 54.48
N LEU A 874 0.24 27.34 53.17
CA LEU A 874 -0.52 28.37 52.44
C LEU A 874 -1.97 28.48 52.93
N LEU A 875 -2.66 27.34 53.11
CA LEU A 875 -4.05 27.31 53.59
C LEU A 875 -4.19 27.78 55.04
N ASN A 876 -3.21 27.47 55.89
CA ASN A 876 -3.18 27.88 57.28
C ASN A 876 -2.62 29.31 57.50
N GLY A 877 -2.13 29.97 56.44
CA GLY A 877 -1.55 31.32 56.52
C GLY A 877 -0.23 31.37 57.32
N VAL A 878 0.55 30.29 57.30
CA VAL A 878 1.84 30.22 58.00
C VAL A 878 2.91 30.92 57.14
N ALA A 879 3.33 32.11 57.56
CA ALA A 879 4.42 32.86 56.95
C ALA A 879 5.77 32.41 57.54
N ASP A 880 6.42 31.45 56.89
CA ASP A 880 7.77 30.97 57.19
C ASP A 880 8.72 31.39 56.05
N ASP A 881 9.94 31.80 56.39
CA ASP A 881 11.00 32.17 55.44
C ASP A 881 11.39 31.01 54.51
N GLN A 882 11.11 29.75 54.88
CA GLN A 882 11.38 28.57 54.05
C GLN A 882 10.37 28.36 52.92
N LEU A 883 9.18 28.96 52.98
CA LEU A 883 8.10 28.71 52.02
C LEU A 883 8.49 29.07 50.58
N ALA A 884 9.20 30.18 50.39
CA ALA A 884 9.68 30.62 49.09
C ALA A 884 10.74 29.67 48.51
N ALA A 885 11.67 29.21 49.35
CA ALA A 885 12.71 28.25 48.97
C ALA A 885 12.10 26.88 48.59
N ASP A 886 11.07 26.44 49.30
CA ASP A 886 10.36 25.19 49.01
C ASP A 886 9.55 25.30 47.70
N LEU A 887 8.92 26.45 47.42
CA LEU A 887 8.27 26.72 46.13
C LEU A 887 9.29 26.73 44.97
N HIS A 888 10.49 27.26 45.19
CA HIS A 888 11.59 27.21 44.22
C HIS A 888 12.11 25.79 44.00
N GLN A 889 12.25 25.00 45.07
CA GLN A 889 12.65 23.59 45.00
C GLN A 889 11.64 22.74 44.21
N LEU A 890 10.36 23.07 44.34
CA LEU A 890 9.26 22.47 43.58
C LEU A 890 9.17 22.98 42.13
N GLY A 891 9.91 24.04 41.76
CA GLY A 891 9.87 24.67 40.44
C GLY A 891 8.57 25.40 40.14
N VAL A 892 7.86 25.88 41.17
CA VAL A 892 6.57 26.56 41.04
C VAL A 892 6.80 28.01 40.62
N GLY A 893 6.28 28.40 39.45
CA GLY A 893 6.28 29.79 38.99
C GLY A 893 4.99 30.55 39.34
N HIS A 894 3.88 29.84 39.54
CA HIS A 894 2.58 30.45 39.85
C HIS A 894 1.80 29.62 40.85
N VAL A 895 1.09 30.28 41.76
CA VAL A 895 0.12 29.66 42.68
C VAL A 895 -1.27 30.13 42.28
N ARG A 896 -2.20 29.20 42.01
CA ARG A 896 -3.58 29.49 41.58
C ARG A 896 -4.56 28.94 42.61
N LEU A 897 -5.43 29.78 43.16
CA LEU A 897 -6.52 29.37 44.05
C LEU A 897 -7.85 29.46 43.30
N LEU A 898 -8.60 28.34 43.27
CA LEU A 898 -9.94 28.24 42.70
C LEU A 898 -10.96 28.33 43.84
N GLY A 899 -11.83 29.33 43.82
CA GLY A 899 -12.77 29.60 44.90
C GLY A 899 -12.10 30.15 46.18
N GLY A 900 -12.75 29.94 47.33
CA GLY A 900 -12.27 30.40 48.64
C GLY A 900 -12.78 31.79 49.06
N ASP A 901 -13.04 31.95 50.36
CA ASP A 901 -13.48 33.23 50.93
C ASP A 901 -12.38 34.30 50.84
N ALA A 902 -12.77 35.58 50.89
CA ALA A 902 -11.83 36.72 50.85
C ALA A 902 -10.74 36.63 51.94
N GLU A 903 -11.04 35.98 53.06
CA GLU A 903 -10.08 35.72 54.13
C GLU A 903 -8.99 34.72 53.71
N LEU A 904 -9.35 33.63 53.01
CA LEU A 904 -8.40 32.65 52.51
C LEU A 904 -7.50 33.25 51.42
N GLN A 905 -8.08 34.09 50.55
CA GLN A 905 -7.32 34.81 49.53
C GLN A 905 -6.28 35.75 50.16
N ALA A 906 -6.67 36.52 51.17
CA ALA A 906 -5.77 37.41 51.89
C ALA A 906 -4.66 36.64 52.65
N ARG A 907 -4.95 35.44 53.19
CA ARG A 907 -3.92 34.59 53.83
C ARG A 907 -2.86 34.13 52.84
N VAL A 908 -3.27 33.68 51.65
CA VAL A 908 -2.34 33.25 50.59
C VAL A 908 -1.56 34.45 50.06
N GLU A 909 -2.19 35.59 49.85
CA GLU A 909 -1.54 36.81 49.34
C GLU A 909 -0.44 37.35 50.27
N ASN A 910 -0.60 37.20 51.59
CA ASN A 910 0.38 37.63 52.58
C ASN A 910 1.55 36.64 52.78
N ALA A 911 1.58 35.52 52.05
CA ALA A 911 2.65 34.54 52.19
C ALA A 911 3.97 35.06 51.58
N PRO A 912 5.12 34.87 52.26
CA PRO A 912 6.41 35.34 51.78
C PRO A 912 6.82 34.67 50.46
N GLY A 913 7.32 35.45 49.50
CA GLY A 913 7.79 34.98 48.19
C GLY A 913 6.77 35.03 47.05
N LEU A 914 5.52 35.42 47.34
CA LEU A 914 4.48 35.65 46.33
C LEU A 914 4.42 37.13 45.91
N GLY A 915 4.29 37.36 44.61
CA GLY A 915 4.05 38.67 43.98
C GLY A 915 2.56 38.99 43.84
N SER A 916 2.25 40.06 43.11
CA SER A 916 0.88 40.55 42.97
C SER A 916 -0.06 39.51 42.35
N GLY A 917 -1.21 39.28 42.99
CA GLY A 917 -2.25 38.37 42.51
C GLY A 917 -3.11 38.99 41.39
N ALA A 918 -3.41 38.21 40.35
CA ALA A 918 -4.42 38.53 39.33
C ALA A 918 -5.65 37.65 39.51
N SER A 919 -6.83 38.25 39.61
CA SER A 919 -8.11 37.52 39.74
C SER A 919 -8.86 37.50 38.41
N LEU A 920 -9.24 36.31 37.95
CA LEU A 920 -9.98 36.08 36.71
C LEU A 920 -10.98 34.92 36.91
N GLN A 921 -12.28 35.15 36.65
CA GLN A 921 -13.33 34.10 36.60
C GLN A 921 -13.24 33.05 37.74
N ASP A 922 -13.42 33.49 38.99
CA ASP A 922 -13.40 32.65 40.21
C ASP A 922 -12.06 31.95 40.52
N ALA A 923 -10.96 32.46 39.96
CA ALA A 923 -9.60 32.04 40.26
C ALA A 923 -8.69 33.24 40.56
N THR A 924 -7.88 33.17 41.61
CA THR A 924 -6.83 34.16 41.90
C THR A 924 -5.48 33.51 41.73
N THR A 925 -4.59 34.15 40.96
CA THR A 925 -3.25 33.61 40.62
C THR A 925 -2.16 34.56 41.08
N TRP A 926 -1.22 34.08 41.88
CA TRP A 926 -0.04 34.81 42.34
C TRP A 926 1.22 34.32 41.62
N LEU A 927 2.13 35.24 41.31
CA LEU A 927 3.44 34.93 40.74
C LEU A 927 4.42 34.56 41.85
N VAL A 928 5.22 33.52 41.69
CA VAL A 928 6.36 33.22 42.57
C VAL A 928 7.57 33.98 42.07
N LEU A 929 8.14 34.86 42.90
CA LEU A 929 9.29 35.69 42.50
C LEU A 929 10.56 34.83 42.37
N ASP A 930 11.41 35.13 41.38
CA ASP A 930 12.69 34.45 41.12
C ASP A 930 12.62 32.93 40.86
N ALA A 931 11.44 32.40 40.50
CA ALA A 931 11.25 30.98 40.24
C ALA A 931 12.18 30.45 39.13
N GLN A 932 12.81 29.30 39.39
CA GLN A 932 13.67 28.60 38.44
C GLN A 932 12.97 27.32 37.95
N PRO A 933 13.11 26.96 36.66
CA PRO A 933 12.58 25.70 36.17
C PRO A 933 13.27 24.52 36.85
N ARG A 934 12.49 23.48 37.15
CA ARG A 934 12.98 22.27 37.79
C ARG A 934 13.95 21.56 36.84
N THR A 935 15.21 21.33 37.25
CA THR A 935 16.19 20.59 36.45
C THR A 935 15.83 19.10 36.41
N GLY A 936 14.94 18.69 35.50
CA GLY A 936 14.25 17.38 35.60
C GLY A 936 14.45 16.37 34.47
N ALA A 937 14.90 16.77 33.27
CA ALA A 937 15.07 15.82 32.17
C ALA A 937 16.54 15.41 32.02
N ALA A 938 16.84 14.12 32.20
CA ALA A 938 18.15 13.58 31.84
C ALA A 938 18.36 13.76 30.32
N PRO A 939 19.52 14.24 29.84
CA PRO A 939 19.75 14.42 28.42
C PRO A 939 19.72 13.06 27.71
N LEU A 940 19.10 13.02 26.52
CA LEU A 940 19.12 11.84 25.66
C LEU A 940 20.57 11.46 25.35
N THR A 941 20.97 10.27 25.76
CA THR A 941 22.28 9.72 25.36
C THR A 941 22.25 9.24 23.91
N VAL A 942 23.41 9.19 23.26
CA VAL A 942 23.57 8.64 21.89
C VAL A 942 22.99 7.22 21.77
N GLY A 943 23.06 6.42 22.85
CA GLY A 943 22.48 5.08 22.90
C GLY A 943 20.96 5.07 22.73
N HIS A 944 20.24 6.01 23.38
CA HIS A 944 18.79 6.15 23.23
C HIS A 944 18.38 6.51 21.80
N ILE A 945 19.19 7.36 21.13
CA ILE A 945 18.93 7.75 19.73
C ILE A 945 19.02 6.53 18.82
N TRP A 946 20.09 5.74 18.91
CA TRP A 946 20.24 4.53 18.09
C TRP A 946 19.19 3.47 18.42
N TRP A 947 18.78 3.34 19.69
CA TRP A 947 17.69 2.46 20.08
C TRP A 947 16.37 2.89 19.43
N GLY A 948 16.03 4.18 19.48
CA GLY A 948 14.86 4.76 18.80
C GLY A 948 14.87 4.52 17.29
N VAL A 949 16.01 4.73 16.63
CA VAL A 949 16.18 4.41 15.20
C VAL A 949 15.92 2.92 14.94
N GLY A 950 16.45 2.03 15.78
CA GLY A 950 16.22 0.59 15.71
C GLY A 950 14.74 0.21 15.82
N LEU A 951 13.99 0.85 16.73
CA LEU A 951 12.54 0.63 16.87
C LEU A 951 11.77 1.11 15.64
N LEU A 952 12.10 2.27 15.09
CA LEU A 952 11.48 2.79 13.87
C LEU A 952 11.73 1.88 12.66
N VAL A 953 12.96 1.35 12.52
CA VAL A 953 13.29 0.36 11.49
C VAL A 953 12.50 -0.93 11.72
N GLY A 954 12.41 -1.42 12.95
CA GLY A 954 11.61 -2.59 13.31
C GLY A 954 10.12 -2.42 12.95
N LEU A 955 9.54 -1.26 13.26
CA LEU A 955 8.17 -0.91 12.91
C LEU A 955 7.97 -0.87 11.39
N ALA A 956 8.90 -0.27 10.64
CA ALA A 956 8.87 -0.24 9.19
C ALA A 956 8.91 -1.65 8.58
N VAL A 957 9.74 -2.56 9.13
CA VAL A 957 9.80 -3.96 8.71
C VAL A 957 8.46 -4.67 8.95
N VAL A 958 7.83 -4.47 10.10
CA VAL A 958 6.50 -5.05 10.41
C VAL A 958 5.43 -4.53 9.45
N LEU A 959 5.42 -3.22 9.17
CA LEU A 959 4.48 -2.58 8.23
C LEU A 959 4.65 -3.13 6.81
N VAL A 960 5.89 -3.21 6.31
CA VAL A 960 6.20 -3.78 5.00
C VAL A 960 5.82 -5.27 4.95
N ALA A 961 6.10 -6.03 6.01
CA ALA A 961 5.73 -7.45 6.10
C ALA A 961 4.20 -7.65 6.13
N ALA A 962 3.45 -6.75 6.75
CA ALA A 962 1.98 -6.76 6.78
C ALA A 962 1.35 -6.33 5.43
N ALA A 963 2.05 -5.48 4.66
CA ALA A 963 1.58 -5.00 3.37
C ALA A 963 1.41 -6.12 2.34
N PRO A 964 0.43 -6.04 1.41
CA PRO A 964 0.32 -7.02 0.33
C PRO A 964 1.51 -6.92 -0.64
N GLY A 965 2.02 -8.05 -1.15
CA GLY A 965 3.09 -8.06 -2.16
C GLY A 965 2.58 -7.63 -3.55
N VAL A 966 3.41 -6.95 -4.35
CA VAL A 966 3.04 -6.38 -5.66
C VAL A 966 2.88 -7.46 -6.75
N ARG A 967 3.40 -8.67 -6.52
CA ARG A 967 3.53 -9.75 -7.51
C ARG A 967 2.24 -10.31 -8.15
N ARG A 968 1.04 -9.91 -7.71
CA ARG A 968 -0.21 -10.43 -8.33
C ARG A 968 -0.65 -9.69 -9.59
N LEU A 969 -0.14 -8.49 -9.85
CA LEU A 969 -0.59 -7.71 -11.03
C LEU A 969 0.14 -8.05 -12.33
N GLU A 970 1.24 -8.78 -12.24
CA GLU A 970 2.03 -9.21 -13.40
C GLU A 970 1.88 -10.71 -13.67
N ALA A 971 0.79 -11.34 -13.25
CA ALA A 971 0.43 -12.68 -13.74
C ALA A 971 0.21 -12.71 -15.28
N ARG A 972 0.34 -11.56 -15.95
CA ARG A 972 0.49 -11.36 -17.40
C ARG A 972 1.95 -11.03 -17.81
N ASP A 973 2.95 -11.58 -17.13
CA ASP A 973 4.35 -11.49 -17.59
C ASP A 973 4.45 -12.24 -18.94
N PRO A 974 4.84 -11.58 -20.05
CA PRO A 974 5.02 -12.23 -21.35
C PRO A 974 5.95 -13.44 -21.26
N ALA A 975 6.90 -13.44 -20.32
CA ALA A 975 7.78 -14.56 -20.04
C ALA A 975 7.05 -15.81 -19.51
N LEU A 976 6.05 -15.64 -18.65
CA LEU A 976 5.22 -16.74 -18.13
C LEU A 976 4.21 -17.23 -19.18
N TYR A 977 3.69 -16.32 -20.00
CA TYR A 977 2.81 -16.67 -21.11
C TYR A 977 3.58 -17.42 -22.21
N ALA A 978 4.74 -16.91 -22.65
CA ALA A 978 5.63 -17.59 -23.58
C ALA A 978 6.11 -18.94 -23.04
N ARG A 979 6.45 -19.07 -21.74
CA ARG A 979 6.72 -20.38 -21.11
C ARG A 979 5.50 -21.32 -21.16
N ARG A 980 4.28 -20.83 -20.93
CA ARG A 980 3.06 -21.66 -20.96
C ARG A 980 2.65 -22.07 -22.37
N VAL A 981 2.83 -21.20 -23.36
CA VAL A 981 2.55 -21.49 -24.77
C VAL A 981 3.62 -22.41 -25.35
N ALA A 982 4.90 -22.16 -25.08
CA ALA A 982 5.99 -23.07 -25.46
C ALA A 982 5.83 -24.47 -24.85
N VAL A 983 5.38 -24.58 -23.59
CA VAL A 983 5.10 -25.88 -22.96
C VAL A 983 3.86 -26.56 -23.56
N SER A 984 2.83 -25.81 -23.97
CA SER A 984 1.67 -26.42 -24.65
C SER A 984 1.99 -26.89 -26.06
N ASP A 985 2.78 -26.14 -26.83
CA ASP A 985 3.12 -26.52 -28.21
C ASP A 985 4.06 -27.73 -28.25
N VAL A 986 4.96 -27.87 -27.27
CA VAL A 986 5.82 -29.07 -27.11
C VAL A 986 5.03 -30.30 -26.64
N MET A 987 3.94 -30.12 -25.89
CA MET A 987 3.07 -31.24 -25.48
C MET A 987 2.15 -31.72 -26.62
N VAL A 988 1.70 -30.81 -27.48
CA VAL A 988 0.84 -31.17 -28.63
C VAL A 988 1.65 -31.84 -29.74
N SER A 989 2.89 -31.40 -30.01
CA SER A 989 3.76 -32.07 -30.99
C SER A 989 4.26 -33.44 -30.53
N GLY A 990 4.33 -33.68 -29.21
CA GLY A 990 4.66 -34.99 -28.64
C GLY A 990 3.51 -36.01 -28.67
N GLU A 991 2.25 -35.57 -28.78
CA GLU A 991 1.09 -36.46 -28.91
C GLU A 991 0.76 -36.81 -30.37
N GLU A 992 1.23 -36.06 -31.37
CA GLU A 992 1.12 -36.43 -32.80
C GLU A 992 2.25 -37.37 -33.27
N SER A 993 3.29 -37.59 -32.45
CA SER A 993 4.40 -38.52 -32.75
C SER A 993 4.38 -39.82 -31.92
N ALA A 994 3.26 -40.17 -31.29
CA ALA A 994 3.03 -41.43 -30.58
C ALA A 994 1.74 -42.08 -31.06
#